data_AF-A0A1V9YUI3-F1
#
_entry.id   AF-A0A1V9YUI3-F1
#
_cell.length_a   1.000
_cell.length_b   1.000
_cell.length_c   1.000
_cell.angle_alpha   90.00
_cell.angle_beta   90.00
_cell.angle_gamma   90.00
#
_symmetry.space_group_name_H-M   'P 1'
#
loop_
_entity.id
_entity.type
_entity.pdbx_description
1 polymer ?
#
loop_
_entity_poly.entity_id
_entity_poly.type
_entity_poly.pdbx_seq_one_letter_code
_entity_poly.pdbx_strand_id
1 'polypeptide(L)'
;LYKHPFGPFNPREGYIYINRVCYRIPDSISAAGVGTEVKKKSKKQLQRSLTPHVDCCPTNLYETGKEFPRWRPIQCITVLTSNLDASTGGFEAVRGFHKEFQEYFNQAANRLESDTLRPPVCLGDFSPLRMQEDNALIQRFEHIPCKQGSVIFFDWRIPHANSYRHIGNIPREVIYTGFLPRVPINEAYAKEQLRRYEARLLPADHWQKNIGSINADIFLDVPRLPLAGETLAATGSQCLIGGKGANQAVASANAGTQTTFLGQFGDDYVARMQQHLQSAGVLIDSSCTVHKDVVSGQATIFRMPSGENAIVITPGANAAWPSSLTPPMLDLIKQSSVVLLQCEIPHYVNVKVAKAAKQAGAIVVWDLGGEERQLDPEFLQYVDFMCPNETELQRCLNSPSSFESLDQVITAAQSLQARFPSLSLLISRGANGSLLLGKDGTITRQAAFPATVIDTTGAGDCFRGAFAAKLAQKASITDTFNTFFFEDGVPDTWRWWGRSLHKMSNPTHLPRRIVKETQRLLAEPVPGISATPYEDNLRYFQVVIAGPQSSPYENGIFKLELFLPADYPMAPPKVRFLTRIYHPNIDKLGRICLDILKDKWSPALQIRTVLLSIQALLSAPNPDDPLANDVADHWKSDEPGALRTAMEWTRRFA
;
A
#
# COMPACT_ATOMS: atom_id res chain seq x y z
N LEU A 1 -38.75 8.58 -18.69
CA LEU A 1 -37.49 7.84 -18.42
C LEU A 1 -36.91 8.05 -17.02
N TYR A 2 -37.13 9.19 -16.35
CA TYR A 2 -36.49 9.46 -15.05
C TYR A 2 -37.45 9.36 -13.85
N LYS A 3 -37.83 8.12 -13.50
CA LYS A 3 -38.28 7.80 -12.13
C LYS A 3 -37.11 7.11 -11.44
N HIS A 4 -36.69 7.60 -10.28
CA HIS A 4 -35.78 6.89 -9.38
C HIS A 4 -36.60 6.28 -8.22
N PRO A 5 -36.14 5.23 -7.52
CA PRO A 5 -36.77 4.77 -6.28
C PRO A 5 -36.89 5.88 -5.22
N PHE A 6 -36.01 6.89 -5.26
CA PHE A 6 -36.08 8.09 -4.40
C PHE A 6 -36.88 9.26 -4.99
N GLY A 7 -37.76 8.99 -5.97
CA GLY A 7 -38.75 9.94 -6.48
C GLY A 7 -38.45 10.56 -7.86
N PRO A 8 -39.35 11.44 -8.33
CA PRO A 8 -39.11 12.33 -9.48
C PRO A 8 -38.19 13.51 -9.07
N PHE A 9 -37.66 14.24 -10.05
CA PHE A 9 -36.76 15.38 -9.82
C PHE A 9 -37.00 16.52 -10.80
N ASN A 10 -36.56 17.73 -10.42
CA ASN A 10 -36.45 18.87 -11.34
C ASN A 10 -35.05 18.88 -11.99
N PRO A 11 -34.90 18.70 -13.33
CA PRO A 11 -33.60 18.75 -14.00
C PRO A 11 -32.96 20.15 -14.03
N ARG A 12 -33.64 21.18 -13.53
CA ARG A 12 -33.08 22.53 -13.33
C ARG A 12 -32.53 22.77 -11.92
N GLU A 13 -32.66 21.81 -10.99
CA GLU A 13 -32.20 21.95 -9.61
C GLU A 13 -31.32 20.78 -9.15
N GLY A 14 -30.12 21.10 -8.68
CA GLY A 14 -29.17 20.10 -8.20
C GLY A 14 -27.79 20.70 -7.90
N TYR A 15 -26.85 19.79 -7.63
CA TYR A 15 -25.48 20.04 -7.22
C TYR A 15 -24.53 19.48 -8.27
N ILE A 16 -23.62 20.32 -8.77
CA ILE A 16 -22.45 19.88 -9.53
C ILE A 16 -21.33 19.56 -8.54
N TYR A 17 -20.67 18.42 -8.70
CA TYR A 17 -19.46 18.06 -7.96
C TYR A 17 -18.46 17.41 -8.92
N ILE A 18 -17.17 17.53 -8.63
CA ILE A 18 -16.09 16.96 -9.46
C ILE A 18 -15.96 15.45 -9.18
N ASN A 19 -15.98 14.63 -10.24
CA ASN A 19 -15.66 13.19 -10.18
C ASN A 19 -14.15 12.95 -10.30
N ARG A 20 -13.56 13.48 -11.38
CA ARG A 20 -12.19 13.16 -11.82
C ARG A 20 -11.71 14.19 -12.84
N VAL A 21 -10.43 14.53 -12.83
CA VAL A 21 -9.79 15.27 -13.93
C VAL A 21 -9.13 14.27 -14.86
N CYS A 22 -9.25 14.44 -16.17
CA CYS A 22 -8.78 13.49 -17.16
C CYS A 22 -8.04 14.19 -18.30
N TYR A 23 -6.97 13.54 -18.77
CA TYR A 23 -6.02 14.08 -19.74
C TYR A 23 -5.69 13.03 -20.80
N ARG A 24 -5.57 13.45 -22.07
CA ARG A 24 -5.00 12.64 -23.16
C ARG A 24 -3.97 13.43 -23.96
N ILE A 25 -2.72 12.97 -23.87
CA ILE A 25 -1.63 13.39 -24.77
C ILE A 25 -1.91 13.02 -26.23
N PRO A 26 -1.27 13.68 -27.22
CA PRO A 26 -1.32 13.31 -28.63
C PRO A 26 -0.98 11.85 -28.91
N ASP A 27 -1.57 11.29 -29.96
CA ASP A 27 -1.34 9.91 -30.42
C ASP A 27 0.02 9.73 -31.04
N SER A 28 0.56 10.71 -31.75
CA SER A 28 1.97 10.72 -32.17
C SER A 28 2.89 10.54 -30.96
N ILE A 29 2.61 11.25 -29.86
CA ILE A 29 3.36 11.18 -28.59
C ILE A 29 3.02 9.90 -27.79
N SER A 30 1.88 9.26 -28.05
CA SER A 30 1.44 8.01 -27.39
C SER A 30 1.88 6.74 -28.14
N ALA A 31 2.11 6.83 -29.44
CA ALA A 31 2.46 5.73 -30.35
C ALA A 31 3.92 5.78 -30.81
N ALA A 32 4.64 6.90 -30.63
CA ALA A 32 6.11 6.98 -30.69
C ALA A 32 6.79 6.26 -29.49
N GLY A 33 6.21 5.14 -29.05
CA GLY A 33 6.89 4.16 -28.22
C GLY A 33 7.94 3.43 -29.05
N VAL A 34 9.13 4.02 -29.12
CA VAL A 34 10.33 3.56 -29.85
C VAL A 34 10.28 3.79 -31.37
N GLY A 35 10.90 4.91 -31.77
CA GLY A 35 11.47 5.14 -33.10
C GLY A 35 12.66 6.07 -32.93
N THR A 36 13.87 5.59 -33.24
CA THR A 36 15.18 6.22 -32.97
C THR A 36 15.42 6.71 -31.52
N GLU A 37 16.25 5.96 -30.78
CA GLU A 37 17.36 6.54 -29.98
C GLU A 37 17.08 7.59 -28.88
N VAL A 38 15.87 7.70 -28.34
CA VAL A 38 15.60 8.63 -27.22
C VAL A 38 14.70 8.05 -26.10
N LYS A 39 15.36 7.51 -25.06
CA LYS A 39 14.83 6.98 -23.78
C LYS A 39 15.24 7.98 -22.65
N LYS A 40 14.36 8.73 -21.97
CA LYS A 40 14.47 9.60 -20.73
C LYS A 40 13.23 10.52 -20.84
N LYS A 41 12.51 10.93 -19.82
CA LYS A 41 12.69 10.98 -18.38
C LYS A 41 11.47 10.31 -17.74
N SER A 42 11.60 9.77 -16.53
CA SER A 42 10.45 9.39 -15.71
C SER A 42 9.65 10.63 -15.25
N LYS A 43 8.70 11.11 -16.06
CA LYS A 43 7.56 11.95 -15.62
C LYS A 43 6.42 12.04 -16.66
N LYS A 44 5.89 10.88 -17.10
CA LYS A 44 4.55 10.75 -17.71
C LYS A 44 3.90 9.44 -17.28
N GLN A 45 3.13 9.46 -16.18
CA GLN A 45 2.03 8.52 -15.97
C GLN A 45 0.75 9.24 -16.39
N LEU A 46 0.56 9.43 -17.71
CA LEU A 46 -0.42 10.38 -18.21
C LEU A 46 -1.09 9.95 -19.53
N GLN A 47 -1.80 8.83 -19.45
CA GLN A 47 -2.99 8.63 -20.26
C GLN A 47 -4.04 7.91 -19.41
N ARG A 48 -5.10 8.63 -19.03
CA ARG A 48 -6.40 8.03 -18.72
C ARG A 48 -7.38 8.50 -19.80
N SER A 49 -7.12 8.04 -21.03
CA SER A 49 -8.20 7.99 -22.00
C SER A 49 -9.20 6.98 -21.48
N LEU A 50 -10.45 7.39 -21.32
CA LEU A 50 -11.53 6.42 -21.29
C LEU A 50 -11.68 5.95 -22.74
N THR A 51 -11.51 4.65 -22.97
CA THR A 51 -11.97 3.98 -24.20
C THR A 51 -13.49 4.11 -24.32
N PRO A 52 -14.11 3.76 -25.46
CA PRO A 52 -15.56 3.57 -25.52
C PRO A 52 -16.06 2.79 -24.29
N HIS A 53 -17.00 3.39 -23.55
CA HIS A 53 -17.47 2.87 -22.25
C HIS A 53 -18.82 3.50 -21.89
N VAL A 54 -19.48 2.93 -20.88
CA VAL A 54 -20.62 3.55 -20.18
C VAL A 54 -20.23 3.74 -18.71
N ASP A 55 -20.55 4.89 -18.11
CA ASP A 55 -20.44 5.08 -16.65
C ASP A 55 -21.75 4.63 -15.97
N CYS A 56 -22.23 3.44 -16.31
CA CYS A 56 -23.40 2.84 -15.68
C CYS A 56 -23.27 1.33 -15.73
N CYS A 57 -23.63 0.63 -14.66
CA CYS A 57 -23.50 -0.83 -14.61
C CYS A 57 -24.69 -1.47 -15.34
N PRO A 58 -24.50 -2.21 -16.45
CA PRO A 58 -25.61 -2.70 -17.26
C PRO A 58 -26.48 -3.75 -16.56
N THR A 59 -25.92 -4.46 -15.57
CA THR A 59 -26.64 -5.43 -14.73
C THR A 59 -27.40 -4.78 -13.56
N ASN A 60 -27.07 -3.55 -13.18
CA ASN A 60 -27.67 -2.88 -12.02
C ASN A 60 -27.70 -1.36 -12.20
N LEU A 61 -28.83 -0.87 -12.75
CA LEU A 61 -28.98 0.52 -13.20
C LEU A 61 -29.26 1.53 -12.06
N TYR A 62 -29.75 1.06 -10.91
CA TYR A 62 -30.26 1.92 -9.84
C TYR A 62 -29.55 1.74 -8.49
N GLU A 63 -28.77 0.68 -8.30
CA GLU A 63 -27.95 0.49 -7.10
C GLU A 63 -26.48 0.81 -7.42
N THR A 64 -25.89 1.75 -6.69
CA THR A 64 -24.50 2.18 -6.94
C THR A 64 -23.44 1.28 -6.31
N GLY A 65 -23.82 0.18 -5.64
CA GLY A 65 -22.91 -0.73 -4.95
C GLY A 65 -22.01 -0.05 -3.90
N LYS A 66 -22.45 1.08 -3.34
CA LYS A 66 -21.64 1.99 -2.51
C LYS A 66 -22.37 2.40 -1.24
N GLU A 67 -21.60 2.47 -0.15
CA GLU A 67 -22.02 2.84 1.21
C GLU A 67 -22.79 4.17 1.27
N PHE A 68 -22.44 5.12 0.40
CA PHE A 68 -23.21 6.34 0.16
C PHE A 68 -23.91 6.26 -1.21
N PRO A 69 -25.14 5.70 -1.27
CA PRO A 69 -25.92 5.70 -2.51
C PRO A 69 -26.24 7.12 -2.94
N ARG A 70 -26.14 7.38 -4.25
CA ARG A 70 -26.15 8.74 -4.82
C ARG A 70 -26.65 8.70 -6.25
N TRP A 71 -27.79 9.33 -6.53
CA TRP A 71 -28.38 9.22 -7.86
C TRP A 71 -27.77 10.20 -8.85
N ARG A 72 -27.32 9.66 -9.98
CA ARG A 72 -26.51 10.34 -10.99
C ARG A 72 -27.01 9.96 -12.39
N PRO A 73 -27.92 10.75 -13.00
CA PRO A 73 -28.45 10.48 -14.34
C PRO A 73 -27.69 11.24 -15.43
N ILE A 74 -27.06 12.37 -15.10
CA ILE A 74 -26.43 13.30 -16.04
C ILE A 74 -24.96 13.48 -15.65
N GLN A 75 -24.06 13.15 -16.58
CA GLN A 75 -22.65 13.52 -16.52
C GLN A 75 -22.46 14.88 -17.17
N CYS A 76 -21.39 15.54 -16.76
CA CYS A 76 -21.04 16.85 -17.24
C CYS A 76 -19.51 16.93 -17.36
N ILE A 77 -18.99 17.23 -18.55
CA ILE A 77 -17.55 17.52 -18.74
C ILE A 77 -17.33 18.99 -19.08
N THR A 78 -16.37 19.61 -18.38
CA THR A 78 -15.84 20.93 -18.76
C THR A 78 -14.63 20.73 -19.65
N VAL A 79 -14.70 21.25 -20.88
CA VAL A 79 -13.65 21.12 -21.90
C VAL A 79 -12.57 22.19 -21.66
N LEU A 80 -11.38 21.79 -21.24
CA LEU A 80 -10.29 22.73 -20.93
C LEU A 80 -9.35 23.01 -22.12
N THR A 81 -9.58 22.40 -23.28
CA THR A 81 -8.77 22.60 -24.50
C THR A 81 -9.63 22.58 -25.77
N SER A 82 -9.48 23.58 -26.65
CA SER A 82 -10.18 23.62 -27.94
C SER A 82 -9.61 22.62 -28.93
N ASN A 83 -10.41 21.65 -29.35
CA ASN A 83 -10.16 20.91 -30.58
C ASN A 83 -11.51 20.44 -31.15
N LEU A 84 -11.81 20.81 -32.40
CA LEU A 84 -13.10 20.67 -33.05
C LEU A 84 -13.14 19.54 -34.09
N ASP A 85 -11.99 18.97 -34.47
CA ASP A 85 -11.89 18.07 -35.62
C ASP A 85 -12.14 16.60 -35.23
N ALA A 86 -12.87 15.87 -36.06
CA ALA A 86 -13.20 14.47 -35.80
C ALA A 86 -11.92 13.60 -35.72
N SER A 87 -11.89 12.62 -34.81
CA SER A 87 -10.72 11.79 -34.47
C SER A 87 -9.48 12.53 -33.91
N THR A 88 -9.56 13.85 -33.70
CA THR A 88 -8.46 14.65 -33.15
C THR A 88 -8.89 15.47 -31.92
N GLY A 89 -10.15 15.91 -31.84
CA GLY A 89 -10.71 16.67 -30.73
C GLY A 89 -12.01 16.09 -30.18
N GLY A 90 -12.85 16.98 -29.65
CA GLY A 90 -14.25 16.69 -29.33
C GLY A 90 -14.52 15.67 -28.22
N PHE A 91 -15.82 15.38 -28.12
CA PHE A 91 -16.43 14.33 -27.31
C PHE A 91 -17.15 13.37 -28.26
N GLU A 92 -16.86 12.07 -28.21
CA GLU A 92 -17.49 11.07 -29.09
C GLU A 92 -18.55 10.30 -28.29
N ALA A 93 -19.76 10.14 -28.84
CA ALA A 93 -20.86 9.45 -28.16
C ALA A 93 -21.89 8.82 -29.10
N VAL A 94 -22.57 7.77 -28.65
CA VAL A 94 -23.66 7.14 -29.43
C VAL A 94 -24.98 7.86 -29.19
N ARG A 95 -25.43 8.61 -30.20
CA ARG A 95 -26.62 9.45 -30.10
C ARG A 95 -27.88 8.60 -29.86
N GLY A 96 -28.61 8.91 -28.80
CA GLY A 96 -29.88 8.27 -28.46
C GLY A 96 -29.79 6.95 -27.67
N PHE A 97 -28.59 6.39 -27.44
CA PHE A 97 -28.45 5.04 -26.85
C PHE A 97 -29.13 4.85 -25.48
N HIS A 98 -29.30 5.91 -24.70
CA HIS A 98 -30.05 5.89 -23.43
C HIS A 98 -31.51 5.38 -23.54
N LYS A 99 -32.07 5.27 -24.75
CA LYS A 99 -33.39 4.67 -25.03
C LYS A 99 -33.34 3.15 -25.19
N GLU A 100 -32.25 2.64 -25.76
CA GLU A 100 -32.05 1.22 -26.11
C GLU A 100 -31.11 0.49 -25.13
N PHE A 101 -30.38 1.21 -24.26
CA PHE A 101 -29.41 0.67 -23.28
C PHE A 101 -29.87 -0.63 -22.60
N GLN A 102 -31.07 -0.62 -22.02
CA GLN A 102 -31.59 -1.77 -21.29
C GLN A 102 -31.90 -2.94 -22.21
N GLU A 103 -32.41 -2.67 -23.41
CA GLU A 103 -32.69 -3.70 -24.41
C GLU A 103 -31.39 -4.26 -25.02
N TYR A 104 -30.39 -3.43 -25.33
CA TYR A 104 -29.10 -3.86 -25.87
C TYR A 104 -28.41 -4.86 -24.92
N PHE A 105 -28.34 -4.55 -23.62
CA PHE A 105 -27.69 -5.43 -22.66
C PHE A 105 -28.54 -6.66 -22.30
N ASN A 106 -29.88 -6.56 -22.27
CA ASN A 106 -30.76 -7.72 -22.15
C ASN A 106 -30.64 -8.67 -23.37
N GLN A 107 -30.61 -8.13 -24.59
CA GLN A 107 -30.41 -8.92 -25.81
C GLN A 107 -29.00 -9.51 -25.89
N ALA A 108 -27.96 -8.81 -25.39
CA ALA A 108 -26.61 -9.37 -25.29
C ALA A 108 -26.57 -10.58 -24.35
N ALA A 109 -27.30 -10.54 -23.23
CA ALA A 109 -27.49 -11.68 -22.34
C ALA A 109 -28.28 -12.85 -22.96
N ASN A 110 -28.95 -12.64 -24.10
CA ASN A 110 -29.62 -13.70 -24.87
C ASN A 110 -28.77 -14.25 -26.03
N ARG A 111 -27.52 -13.80 -26.21
CA ARG A 111 -26.56 -14.36 -27.20
C ARG A 111 -25.72 -15.51 -26.61
N LEU A 112 -26.23 -16.17 -25.57
CA LEU A 112 -25.52 -17.18 -24.77
C LEU A 112 -25.51 -18.58 -25.42
N GLU A 113 -24.89 -18.70 -26.60
CA GLU A 113 -24.54 -20.00 -27.21
C GLU A 113 -23.05 -20.11 -27.58
N SER A 114 -22.17 -19.28 -27.00
CA SER A 114 -20.72 -19.45 -27.12
C SER A 114 -19.98 -19.14 -25.80
N ASP A 115 -19.11 -20.07 -25.42
CA ASP A 115 -18.45 -20.19 -24.09
C ASP A 115 -17.31 -19.17 -23.86
N THR A 116 -17.33 -18.05 -24.59
CA THR A 116 -16.16 -17.17 -24.79
C THR A 116 -16.39 -15.72 -24.35
N LEU A 117 -17.64 -15.28 -24.20
CA LEU A 117 -17.99 -13.90 -23.86
C LEU A 117 -18.15 -13.71 -22.35
N ARG A 118 -17.14 -13.12 -21.70
CA ARG A 118 -17.19 -12.81 -20.25
C ARG A 118 -18.31 -11.80 -19.94
N PRO A 119 -18.97 -11.90 -18.76
CA PRO A 119 -19.95 -10.91 -18.32
C PRO A 119 -19.33 -9.50 -18.20
N PRO A 120 -20.13 -8.43 -18.38
CA PRO A 120 -19.65 -7.06 -18.31
C PRO A 120 -19.12 -6.71 -16.92
N VAL A 121 -17.84 -6.33 -16.85
CA VAL A 121 -17.16 -6.03 -15.57
C VAL A 121 -17.39 -4.58 -15.17
N CYS A 122 -18.26 -4.36 -14.17
CA CYS A 122 -18.52 -3.05 -13.59
C CYS A 122 -17.37 -2.61 -12.64
N LEU A 123 -16.36 -1.92 -13.19
CA LEU A 123 -15.22 -1.37 -12.47
C LEU A 123 -15.54 -0.02 -11.79
N GLY A 124 -16.42 -0.06 -10.78
CA GLY A 124 -16.64 1.07 -9.84
C GLY A 124 -17.28 2.31 -10.46
N ASP A 125 -18.59 2.23 -10.75
CA ASP A 125 -19.41 3.18 -11.53
C ASP A 125 -19.14 3.15 -13.07
N PHE A 126 -18.15 2.39 -13.56
CA PHE A 126 -17.72 2.35 -14.97
C PHE A 126 -17.77 0.94 -15.57
N SER A 127 -18.19 0.79 -16.83
CA SER A 127 -18.10 -0.46 -17.61
C SER A 127 -17.49 -0.21 -18.99
N PRO A 128 -16.35 -0.84 -19.36
CA PRO A 128 -15.73 -0.64 -20.66
C PRO A 128 -16.47 -1.40 -21.78
N LEU A 129 -16.62 -0.78 -22.94
CA LEU A 129 -17.02 -1.50 -24.16
C LEU A 129 -15.81 -2.22 -24.77
N ARG A 130 -16.05 -3.38 -25.37
CA ARG A 130 -14.99 -4.27 -25.89
C ARG A 130 -15.01 -4.28 -27.41
N MET A 131 -13.88 -3.91 -28.03
CA MET A 131 -13.76 -3.69 -29.48
C MET A 131 -14.25 -4.86 -30.37
N GLN A 132 -14.18 -6.09 -29.89
CA GLN A 132 -14.64 -7.29 -30.62
C GLN A 132 -16.14 -7.59 -30.39
N GLU A 133 -16.68 -7.22 -29.23
CA GLU A 133 -18.01 -7.62 -28.77
C GLU A 133 -19.06 -6.53 -29.02
N ASP A 134 -18.67 -5.28 -28.75
CA ASP A 134 -19.46 -4.06 -28.92
C ASP A 134 -19.16 -3.34 -30.25
N ASN A 135 -18.53 -4.01 -31.23
CA ASN A 135 -18.13 -3.38 -32.50
C ASN A 135 -19.29 -2.63 -33.19
N ALA A 136 -20.48 -3.25 -33.26
CA ALA A 136 -21.68 -2.65 -33.84
C ALA A 136 -22.19 -1.40 -33.08
N LEU A 137 -21.80 -1.24 -31.81
CA LEU A 137 -22.08 -0.05 -31.01
C LEU A 137 -20.98 1.00 -31.15
N ILE A 138 -19.72 0.57 -31.20
CA ILE A 138 -18.54 1.43 -31.37
C ILE A 138 -18.55 2.11 -32.75
N GLN A 139 -19.03 1.42 -33.80
CA GLN A 139 -19.25 1.97 -35.13
C GLN A 139 -20.34 3.07 -35.19
N ARG A 140 -21.10 3.29 -34.12
CA ARG A 140 -22.18 4.30 -34.02
C ARG A 140 -21.80 5.55 -33.20
N PHE A 141 -20.52 5.72 -32.87
CA PHE A 141 -20.05 6.91 -32.17
C PHE A 141 -20.02 8.13 -33.10
N GLU A 142 -20.78 9.17 -32.78
CA GLU A 142 -20.77 10.47 -33.45
C GLU A 142 -19.78 11.42 -32.75
N HIS A 143 -18.98 12.17 -33.50
CA HIS A 143 -18.09 13.20 -32.98
C HIS A 143 -18.84 14.51 -32.74
N ILE A 144 -18.75 15.04 -31.52
CA ILE A 144 -19.37 16.30 -31.10
C ILE A 144 -18.26 17.37 -30.95
N PRO A 145 -18.19 18.38 -31.84
CA PRO A 145 -17.18 19.43 -31.78
C PRO A 145 -17.49 20.43 -30.64
N CYS A 146 -16.50 20.67 -29.77
CA CYS A 146 -16.66 21.52 -28.59
C CYS A 146 -15.41 22.39 -28.33
N LYS A 147 -15.62 23.69 -28.09
CA LYS A 147 -14.55 24.67 -27.82
C LYS A 147 -14.10 24.58 -26.35
N GLN A 148 -12.90 25.08 -26.04
CA GLN A 148 -12.48 25.37 -24.66
C GLN A 148 -13.55 26.21 -23.94
N GLY A 149 -13.81 25.89 -22.67
CA GLY A 149 -14.89 26.48 -21.88
C GLY A 149 -16.28 25.90 -22.16
N SER A 150 -16.44 25.01 -23.15
CA SER A 150 -17.71 24.30 -23.34
C SER A 150 -17.97 23.34 -22.18
N VAL A 151 -19.23 23.26 -21.77
CA VAL A 151 -19.71 22.32 -20.75
C VAL A 151 -20.72 21.39 -21.39
N ILE A 152 -20.41 20.09 -21.45
CA ILE A 152 -21.19 19.08 -22.19
C ILE A 152 -21.94 18.20 -21.19
N PHE A 153 -23.27 18.23 -21.22
CA PHE A 153 -24.15 17.40 -20.39
C PHE A 153 -24.69 16.21 -21.20
N PHE A 154 -24.61 15.00 -20.64
CA PHE A 154 -25.08 13.76 -21.28
C PHE A 154 -25.56 12.73 -20.25
N ASP A 155 -26.37 11.76 -20.65
CA ASP A 155 -26.92 10.73 -19.77
C ASP A 155 -25.85 9.65 -19.44
N TRP A 156 -25.77 9.18 -18.18
CA TRP A 156 -24.77 8.20 -17.71
C TRP A 156 -24.78 6.88 -18.50
N ARG A 157 -25.92 6.55 -19.13
CA ARG A 157 -26.12 5.36 -19.96
C ARG A 157 -25.68 5.55 -21.41
N ILE A 158 -25.26 6.75 -21.83
CA ILE A 158 -24.76 6.98 -23.19
C ILE A 158 -23.31 6.47 -23.28
N PRO A 159 -23.01 5.56 -24.22
CA PRO A 159 -21.65 5.17 -24.53
C PRO A 159 -20.91 6.37 -25.06
N HIS A 160 -19.78 6.68 -24.43
CA HIS A 160 -19.01 7.87 -24.76
C HIS A 160 -17.50 7.64 -24.61
N ALA A 161 -16.73 8.56 -25.18
CA ALA A 161 -15.28 8.59 -25.12
C ALA A 161 -14.78 10.03 -25.29
N ASN A 162 -13.63 10.33 -24.70
CA ASN A 162 -12.76 11.36 -25.25
C ASN A 162 -12.08 10.72 -26.46
N SER A 163 -12.12 11.36 -27.64
CA SER A 163 -11.96 10.68 -28.93
C SER A 163 -10.90 9.57 -28.96
N TYR A 164 -11.25 8.42 -29.53
CA TYR A 164 -10.38 7.23 -29.49
C TYR A 164 -9.00 7.48 -30.11
N ARG A 165 -8.89 8.48 -30.98
CA ARG A 165 -7.62 9.03 -31.48
C ARG A 165 -7.40 10.48 -31.07
N HIS A 166 -6.16 10.95 -31.21
CA HIS A 166 -5.73 12.30 -30.88
C HIS A 166 -4.52 12.74 -31.71
N ILE A 167 -4.70 12.92 -33.02
CA ILE A 167 -3.60 13.31 -33.94
C ILE A 167 -3.21 14.81 -33.88
N GLY A 168 -3.85 15.61 -33.03
CA GLY A 168 -3.52 17.03 -32.81
C GLY A 168 -2.33 17.23 -31.84
N ASN A 169 -1.79 18.45 -31.79
CA ASN A 169 -0.53 18.73 -31.06
C ASN A 169 -0.72 19.14 -29.58
N ILE A 170 -1.92 19.49 -29.14
CA ILE A 170 -2.20 20.05 -27.81
C ILE A 170 -2.80 18.95 -26.90
N PRO A 171 -2.17 18.56 -25.78
CA PRO A 171 -2.75 17.59 -24.84
C PRO A 171 -4.17 17.97 -24.42
N ARG A 172 -5.15 17.09 -24.64
CA ARG A 172 -6.55 17.35 -24.28
C ARG A 172 -6.74 17.21 -22.78
N GLU A 173 -7.45 18.15 -22.17
CA GLU A 173 -7.81 18.13 -20.74
C GLU A 173 -9.32 18.36 -20.56
N VAL A 174 -9.94 17.57 -19.69
CA VAL A 174 -11.35 17.71 -19.29
C VAL A 174 -11.52 17.46 -17.80
N ILE A 175 -12.42 18.23 -17.16
CA ILE A 175 -12.89 17.93 -15.80
C ILE A 175 -14.21 17.19 -15.92
N TYR A 176 -14.25 15.93 -15.47
CA TYR A 176 -15.50 15.19 -15.29
C TYR A 176 -16.16 15.58 -13.98
N THR A 177 -17.43 15.95 -14.09
CA THR A 177 -18.34 16.27 -13.00
C THR A 177 -19.61 15.44 -13.12
N GLY A 178 -20.34 15.28 -12.03
CA GLY A 178 -21.69 14.71 -12.07
C GLY A 178 -22.70 15.76 -11.65
N PHE A 179 -23.87 15.73 -12.29
CA PHE A 179 -25.04 16.44 -11.79
C PHE A 179 -25.83 15.50 -10.88
N LEU A 180 -25.82 15.82 -9.59
CA LEU A 180 -26.73 15.25 -8.60
C LEU A 180 -27.97 16.15 -8.57
N PRO A 181 -29.19 15.67 -8.85
CA PRO A 181 -30.35 16.51 -8.62
C PRO A 181 -30.59 16.76 -7.14
N ARG A 182 -31.42 17.77 -6.87
CA ARG A 182 -31.90 18.12 -5.54
C ARG A 182 -32.95 17.11 -5.03
N VAL A 183 -32.46 15.96 -4.56
CA VAL A 183 -33.22 14.96 -3.79
C VAL A 183 -32.53 14.75 -2.43
N PRO A 184 -33.25 14.36 -1.35
CA PRO A 184 -32.72 14.45 0.02
C PRO A 184 -31.37 13.75 0.25
N ILE A 185 -31.17 12.57 -0.32
CA ILE A 185 -29.92 11.81 -0.22
C ILE A 185 -28.73 12.51 -0.90
N ASN A 186 -28.98 13.16 -2.05
CA ASN A 186 -27.99 13.93 -2.79
C ASN A 186 -27.70 15.28 -2.12
N GLU A 187 -28.70 15.90 -1.49
CA GLU A 187 -28.52 17.13 -0.71
C GLU A 187 -27.68 16.89 0.55
N ALA A 188 -27.87 15.76 1.24
CA ALA A 188 -27.01 15.33 2.33
C ALA A 188 -25.56 15.10 1.87
N TYR A 189 -25.37 14.35 0.78
CA TYR A 189 -24.05 14.12 0.19
C TYR A 189 -23.36 15.42 -0.25
N ALA A 190 -24.09 16.35 -0.88
CA ALA A 190 -23.53 17.63 -1.31
C ALA A 190 -23.10 18.51 -0.13
N LYS A 191 -23.88 18.55 0.96
CA LYS A 191 -23.52 19.28 2.20
C LYS A 191 -22.28 18.70 2.87
N GLU A 192 -22.14 17.38 2.94
CA GLU A 192 -20.95 16.74 3.52
C GLU A 192 -19.70 16.98 2.65
N GLN A 193 -19.81 16.90 1.32
CA GLN A 193 -18.67 17.18 0.44
C GLN A 193 -18.28 18.67 0.43
N LEU A 194 -19.24 19.60 0.60
CA LEU A 194 -18.95 21.03 0.81
C LEU A 194 -18.21 21.25 2.13
N ARG A 195 -18.74 20.72 3.25
CA ARG A 195 -18.11 20.79 4.58
C ARG A 195 -16.69 20.21 4.58
N ARG A 196 -16.47 19.11 3.84
CA ARG A 196 -15.14 18.52 3.63
C ARG A 196 -14.22 19.45 2.85
N TYR A 197 -14.68 20.01 1.74
CA TYR A 197 -13.90 20.94 0.92
C TYR A 197 -13.47 22.19 1.72
N GLU A 198 -14.40 22.79 2.48
CA GLU A 198 -14.14 23.92 3.38
C GLU A 198 -13.10 23.57 4.45
N ALA A 199 -13.20 22.36 5.03
CA ALA A 199 -12.23 21.80 5.98
C ALA A 199 -10.96 21.22 5.34
N ARG A 200 -10.79 21.31 4.01
CA ARG A 200 -9.69 20.70 3.21
C ARG A 200 -9.53 19.18 3.37
N LEU A 201 -10.60 18.49 3.75
CA LEU A 201 -10.65 17.03 3.90
C LEU A 201 -10.87 16.34 2.55
N LEU A 202 -10.38 15.10 2.41
CA LEU A 202 -10.56 14.29 1.21
C LEU A 202 -12.03 13.84 1.04
N PRO A 203 -12.49 13.61 -0.21
CA PRO A 203 -13.84 13.11 -0.50
C PRO A 203 -14.18 11.81 0.23
N ALA A 204 -15.46 11.63 0.56
CA ALA A 204 -15.94 10.54 1.41
C ALA A 204 -15.90 9.11 0.79
N ASP A 205 -15.72 8.96 -0.53
CA ASP A 205 -15.93 7.68 -1.24
C ASP A 205 -14.68 6.80 -1.44
N HIS A 206 -13.84 6.69 -0.39
CA HIS A 206 -12.72 5.74 -0.28
C HIS A 206 -12.77 4.98 1.07
N TRP A 207 -12.19 3.76 1.12
CA TRP A 207 -12.69 2.60 1.90
C TRP A 207 -12.12 2.38 3.34
N GLN A 208 -12.42 1.24 4.01
CA GLN A 208 -12.47 1.05 5.50
C GLN A 208 -11.16 0.49 6.20
N LYS A 209 -10.92 0.32 7.54
CA LYS A 209 -11.71 0.38 8.83
C LYS A 209 -11.07 -0.35 10.08
N ASN A 210 -9.96 0.12 10.71
CA ASN A 210 -9.42 -0.35 12.05
C ASN A 210 -8.51 0.71 12.81
N ILE A 211 -7.95 0.41 14.01
CA ILE A 211 -7.40 1.33 15.06
C ILE A 211 -6.10 0.77 15.76
N GLY A 212 -5.21 1.61 16.34
CA GLY A 212 -4.12 1.14 17.23
C GLY A 212 -2.96 2.13 17.57
N SER A 213 -1.87 1.60 18.17
CA SER A 213 -0.58 2.27 18.42
C SER A 213 0.42 2.15 17.25
N ILE A 214 1.37 3.09 17.13
CA ILE A 214 2.51 2.98 16.19
C ILE A 214 3.82 3.52 16.81
N ASN A 215 4.91 2.78 16.64
CA ASN A 215 6.23 3.09 17.23
C ASN A 215 7.34 3.16 16.17
N ALA A 216 8.37 3.95 16.45
CA ALA A 216 9.70 3.78 15.87
C ALA A 216 10.51 2.84 16.78
N ASP A 217 10.83 1.67 16.26
CA ASP A 217 11.44 0.58 17.02
C ASP A 217 12.96 0.70 16.88
N ILE A 218 13.60 1.26 17.91
CA ILE A 218 15.04 1.53 18.01
C ILE A 218 15.70 0.31 18.64
N PHE A 219 16.17 -0.60 17.81
CA PHE A 219 17.00 -1.72 18.25
C PHE A 219 18.39 -1.21 18.62
N LEU A 220 18.93 -1.72 19.72
CA LEU A 220 20.28 -1.53 20.22
C LEU A 220 20.88 -2.91 20.46
N ASP A 221 21.90 -3.27 19.70
CA ASP A 221 22.65 -4.50 19.93
C ASP A 221 23.60 -4.28 21.11
N VAL A 222 23.45 -5.07 22.18
CA VAL A 222 24.23 -4.92 23.41
C VAL A 222 24.72 -6.28 23.90
N PRO A 223 25.95 -6.41 24.45
CA PRO A 223 26.46 -7.70 24.91
C PRO A 223 25.69 -8.24 26.13
N ARG A 224 25.02 -7.36 26.88
CA ARG A 224 24.08 -7.59 27.99
C ARG A 224 23.34 -6.29 28.29
N LEU A 225 22.41 -6.28 29.24
CA LEU A 225 21.89 -5.03 29.80
C LEU A 225 22.95 -4.28 30.65
N PRO A 226 22.93 -2.94 30.67
CA PRO A 226 23.75 -2.14 31.58
C PRO A 226 23.24 -2.26 33.03
N LEU A 227 24.16 -2.15 33.99
CA LEU A 227 23.85 -2.03 35.41
C LEU A 227 23.49 -0.58 35.78
N ALA A 228 22.88 -0.38 36.96
CA ALA A 228 22.54 0.96 37.44
C ALA A 228 23.80 1.83 37.61
N GLY A 229 23.84 2.97 36.91
CA GLY A 229 25.01 3.86 36.88
C GLY A 229 26.11 3.46 35.89
N GLU A 230 25.97 2.36 35.16
CA GLU A 230 26.93 1.92 34.15
C GLU A 230 26.65 2.57 32.79
N THR A 231 27.71 2.95 32.06
CA THR A 231 27.64 3.30 30.64
C THR A 231 28.10 2.11 29.81
N LEU A 232 27.20 1.51 29.04
CA LEU A 232 27.49 0.41 28.13
C LEU A 232 27.34 0.88 26.67
N ALA A 233 28.37 0.66 25.85
CA ALA A 233 28.30 0.94 24.42
C ALA A 233 27.50 -0.14 23.69
N ALA A 234 26.55 0.27 22.85
CA ALA A 234 25.90 -0.62 21.88
C ALA A 234 26.88 -0.97 20.75
N THR A 235 26.85 -2.22 20.28
CA THR A 235 27.66 -2.73 19.17
C THR A 235 27.01 -2.48 17.80
N GLY A 236 25.73 -2.11 17.78
CA GLY A 236 24.95 -1.82 16.59
C GLY A 236 23.62 -1.15 16.96
N SER A 237 22.97 -0.51 15.99
CA SER A 237 21.62 0.04 16.16
C SER A 237 20.87 0.08 14.84
N GLN A 238 19.56 -0.17 14.91
CA GLN A 238 18.66 -0.22 13.76
C GLN A 238 17.32 0.40 14.15
N CYS A 239 16.84 1.40 13.41
CA CYS A 239 15.51 1.97 13.62
C CYS A 239 14.54 1.39 12.58
N LEU A 240 13.52 0.65 13.02
CA LEU A 240 12.42 0.13 12.21
C LEU A 240 11.11 0.87 12.54
N ILE A 241 10.01 0.49 11.88
CA ILE A 241 8.66 0.90 12.25
C ILE A 241 7.96 -0.34 12.83
N GLY A 242 7.30 -0.15 13.97
CA GLY A 242 6.55 -1.20 14.66
C GLY A 242 5.49 -0.59 15.57
N GLY A 243 5.40 -1.08 16.80
CA GLY A 243 4.24 -0.84 17.69
C GLY A 243 3.07 -1.75 17.33
N LYS A 244 2.38 -2.22 18.37
CA LYS A 244 1.49 -3.40 18.29
C LYS A 244 0.27 -3.16 17.43
N GLY A 245 -0.34 -1.97 17.49
CA GLY A 245 -1.46 -1.62 16.62
C GLY A 245 -1.09 -1.60 15.14
N ALA A 246 0.07 -1.03 14.80
CA ALA A 246 0.59 -1.01 13.44
C ALA A 246 0.94 -2.43 12.95
N ASN A 247 1.63 -3.22 13.77
CA ASN A 247 1.94 -4.63 13.46
C ASN A 247 0.67 -5.45 13.20
N GLN A 248 -0.34 -5.32 14.07
CA GLN A 248 -1.62 -6.04 13.95
C GLN A 248 -2.44 -5.55 12.75
N ALA A 249 -2.40 -4.25 12.41
CA ALA A 249 -3.05 -3.72 11.22
C ALA A 249 -2.36 -4.19 9.92
N VAL A 250 -1.02 -4.18 9.88
CA VAL A 250 -0.22 -4.70 8.76
C VAL A 250 -0.48 -6.20 8.57
N ALA A 251 -0.56 -6.98 9.64
CA ALA A 251 -0.95 -8.39 9.58
C ALA A 251 -2.39 -8.58 9.05
N SER A 252 -3.34 -7.74 9.49
CA SER A 252 -4.74 -7.80 9.05
C SER A 252 -4.93 -7.48 7.56
N ALA A 253 -4.20 -6.50 7.04
CA ALA A 253 -4.18 -6.18 5.61
C ALA A 253 -3.52 -7.31 4.79
N ASN A 254 -2.38 -7.82 5.27
CA ASN A 254 -1.70 -8.98 4.67
C ASN A 254 -2.55 -10.27 4.68
N ALA A 255 -3.51 -10.39 5.61
CA ALA A 255 -4.50 -11.47 5.66
C ALA A 255 -5.62 -11.38 4.61
N GLY A 256 -5.61 -10.33 3.77
CA GLY A 256 -6.64 -10.07 2.76
C GLY A 256 -7.86 -9.31 3.28
N THR A 257 -7.86 -8.84 4.53
CA THR A 257 -8.97 -8.06 5.11
C THR A 257 -8.70 -6.57 4.99
N GLN A 258 -9.68 -5.81 4.52
CA GLN A 258 -9.60 -4.36 4.45
C GLN A 258 -9.42 -3.74 5.84
N THR A 259 -8.36 -2.95 5.99
CA THR A 259 -7.87 -2.45 7.27
C THR A 259 -7.46 -0.98 7.12
N THR A 260 -7.82 -0.12 8.09
CA THR A 260 -7.11 1.17 8.28
C THR A 260 -6.38 1.19 9.61
N PHE A 261 -5.67 2.27 9.88
CA PHE A 261 -5.08 2.59 11.16
C PHE A 261 -5.59 3.94 11.66
N LEU A 262 -6.09 3.98 12.90
CA LEU A 262 -6.38 5.19 13.66
C LEU A 262 -5.47 5.22 14.89
N GLY A 263 -4.54 6.17 14.90
CA GLY A 263 -3.58 6.37 15.98
C GLY A 263 -3.15 7.83 16.06
N GLN A 264 -2.08 8.09 16.79
CA GLN A 264 -1.52 9.43 17.00
C GLN A 264 -0.04 9.41 16.60
N PHE A 265 0.39 10.39 15.80
CA PHE A 265 1.75 10.47 15.27
C PHE A 265 2.48 11.68 15.86
N GLY A 266 3.80 11.58 16.04
CA GLY A 266 4.66 12.74 16.25
C GLY A 266 5.08 13.35 14.92
N ASP A 267 5.67 14.56 14.93
CA ASP A 267 6.15 15.22 13.72
C ASP A 267 7.54 14.72 13.23
N ASP A 268 8.15 13.79 13.96
CA ASP A 268 9.46 13.18 13.68
C ASP A 268 9.44 12.08 12.60
N TYR A 269 8.75 10.96 12.86
CA TYR A 269 8.79 9.75 12.02
C TYR A 269 7.55 9.56 11.14
N VAL A 270 6.55 10.45 11.24
CA VAL A 270 5.23 10.33 10.59
C VAL A 270 5.28 9.89 9.14
N ALA A 271 6.13 10.49 8.30
CA ALA A 271 6.20 10.15 6.88
C ALA A 271 6.63 8.68 6.65
N ARG A 272 7.58 8.17 7.43
CA ARG A 272 8.06 6.79 7.36
C ARG A 272 7.04 5.81 7.92
N MET A 273 6.39 6.18 9.03
CA MET A 273 5.31 5.41 9.66
C MET A 273 4.10 5.26 8.74
N GLN A 274 3.63 6.37 8.15
CA GLN A 274 2.51 6.37 7.22
C GLN A 274 2.85 5.60 5.93
N GLN A 275 4.06 5.76 5.39
CA GLN A 275 4.52 5.00 4.23
C GLN A 275 4.57 3.49 4.52
N HIS A 276 5.01 3.07 5.71
CA HIS A 276 5.05 1.67 6.11
C HIS A 276 3.64 1.04 6.06
N LEU A 277 2.67 1.63 6.79
CA LEU A 277 1.26 1.22 6.78
C LEU A 277 0.68 1.16 5.35
N GLN A 278 0.81 2.25 4.60
CA GLN A 278 0.28 2.34 3.23
C GLN A 278 0.90 1.31 2.28
N SER A 279 2.19 0.98 2.45
CA SER A 279 2.88 -0.03 1.63
C SER A 279 2.40 -1.47 1.87
N ALA A 280 1.79 -1.73 3.03
CA ALA A 280 1.12 -2.99 3.36
C ALA A 280 -0.37 -3.01 2.96
N GLY A 281 -0.88 -1.94 2.34
CA GLY A 281 -2.31 -1.78 2.03
C GLY A 281 -3.16 -1.34 3.23
N VAL A 282 -2.55 -0.99 4.37
CA VAL A 282 -3.25 -0.40 5.50
C VAL A 282 -3.56 1.06 5.19
N LEU A 283 -4.84 1.38 5.11
CA LEU A 283 -5.33 2.75 4.98
C LEU A 283 -5.05 3.52 6.30
N ILE A 284 -5.14 4.84 6.30
CA ILE A 284 -4.92 5.65 7.51
C ILE A 284 -6.09 6.61 7.66
N ASP A 285 -6.73 6.64 8.83
CA ASP A 285 -7.90 7.48 9.02
C ASP A 285 -7.55 8.97 9.09
N SER A 286 -8.42 9.82 8.53
CA SER A 286 -8.28 11.27 8.56
C SER A 286 -8.37 11.90 9.97
N SER A 287 -8.78 11.12 10.97
CA SER A 287 -8.84 11.53 12.39
C SER A 287 -7.56 11.16 13.16
N CYS A 288 -6.55 10.60 12.49
CA CYS A 288 -5.19 10.52 13.03
C CYS A 288 -4.60 11.92 13.17
N THR A 289 -4.17 12.30 14.37
CA THR A 289 -3.49 13.58 14.58
C THR A 289 -1.98 13.42 14.35
N VAL A 290 -1.35 14.45 13.79
CA VAL A 290 0.11 14.64 13.89
C VAL A 290 0.34 15.74 14.91
N HIS A 291 0.98 15.39 16.03
CA HIS A 291 1.27 16.30 17.13
C HIS A 291 2.62 16.97 16.88
N LYS A 292 2.61 18.31 16.82
CA LYS A 292 3.82 19.11 16.62
C LYS A 292 4.63 19.16 17.92
N ASP A 293 5.96 19.14 17.80
CA ASP A 293 6.91 19.20 18.92
C ASP A 293 6.76 18.02 19.92
N VAL A 294 6.17 16.91 19.47
CA VAL A 294 5.94 15.69 20.24
C VAL A 294 6.54 14.53 19.45
N VAL A 295 7.46 13.78 20.06
CA VAL A 295 8.03 12.56 19.44
C VAL A 295 6.94 11.52 19.22
N SER A 296 7.05 10.73 18.15
CA SER A 296 6.18 9.57 17.95
C SER A 296 6.35 8.55 19.09
N GLY A 297 5.49 7.53 19.15
CA GLY A 297 5.78 6.36 19.98
C GLY A 297 7.15 5.78 19.60
N GLN A 298 7.90 5.31 20.60
CA GLN A 298 9.20 4.69 20.40
C GLN A 298 9.32 3.46 21.31
N ALA A 299 9.95 2.40 20.80
CA ALA A 299 10.35 1.25 21.59
C ALA A 299 11.87 1.11 21.48
N THR A 300 12.58 1.15 22.59
CA THR A 300 14.02 0.85 22.63
C THR A 300 14.19 -0.63 22.93
N ILE A 301 14.65 -1.41 21.96
CA ILE A 301 14.80 -2.87 22.07
C ILE A 301 16.28 -3.22 22.22
N PHE A 302 16.68 -3.65 23.41
CA PHE A 302 17.98 -4.23 23.65
C PHE A 302 18.02 -5.67 23.11
N ARG A 303 18.81 -5.93 22.07
CA ARG A 303 19.07 -7.28 21.53
C ARG A 303 20.35 -7.84 22.14
N MET A 304 20.29 -9.03 22.71
CA MET A 304 21.43 -9.70 23.35
C MET A 304 21.88 -10.96 22.60
N PRO A 305 23.17 -11.35 22.65
CA PRO A 305 23.68 -12.54 21.95
C PRO A 305 23.04 -13.88 22.34
N SER A 306 22.31 -13.94 23.46
CA SER A 306 21.50 -15.09 23.88
C SER A 306 20.23 -15.30 23.04
N GLY A 307 19.84 -14.32 22.22
CA GLY A 307 18.53 -14.27 21.55
C GLY A 307 17.41 -13.70 22.42
N GLU A 308 17.70 -13.35 23.68
CA GLU A 308 16.80 -12.61 24.56
C GLU A 308 16.73 -11.13 24.17
N ASN A 309 15.62 -10.47 24.50
CA ASN A 309 15.46 -9.04 24.35
C ASN A 309 14.85 -8.39 25.60
N ALA A 310 15.05 -7.08 25.73
CA ALA A 310 14.33 -6.25 26.70
C ALA A 310 13.86 -4.98 25.99
N ILE A 311 12.66 -4.50 26.32
CA ILE A 311 12.00 -3.41 25.60
C ILE A 311 11.61 -2.30 26.59
N VAL A 312 12.03 -1.06 26.30
CA VAL A 312 11.59 0.15 27.01
C VAL A 312 10.72 0.97 26.05
N ILE A 313 9.43 1.08 26.34
CA ILE A 313 8.48 1.85 25.52
C ILE A 313 8.42 3.29 26.03
N THR A 314 8.60 4.25 25.12
CA THR A 314 8.28 5.67 25.31
C THR A 314 6.99 5.95 24.53
N PRO A 315 5.84 6.16 25.20
CA PRO A 315 4.55 6.28 24.51
C PRO A 315 4.49 7.44 23.50
N GLY A 316 5.17 8.56 23.77
CA GLY A 316 5.20 9.73 22.89
C GLY A 316 3.79 10.13 22.45
N ALA A 317 3.62 10.37 21.15
CA ALA A 317 2.33 10.68 20.54
C ALA A 317 1.23 9.64 20.83
N ASN A 318 1.53 8.34 21.04
CA ASN A 318 0.49 7.35 21.36
C ASN A 318 -0.26 7.66 22.66
N ALA A 319 0.30 8.49 23.56
CA ALA A 319 -0.38 8.99 24.75
C ALA A 319 -1.25 10.25 24.48
N ALA A 320 -0.99 10.99 23.40
CA ALA A 320 -1.59 12.29 23.07
C ALA A 320 -2.99 12.16 22.41
N TRP A 321 -3.86 11.31 22.98
CA TRP A 321 -5.26 11.24 22.55
C TRP A 321 -6.11 12.38 23.13
N PRO A 322 -7.17 12.81 22.42
CA PRO A 322 -8.15 13.73 22.99
C PRO A 322 -8.95 13.08 24.13
N SER A 323 -9.36 13.89 25.11
CA SER A 323 -10.12 13.45 26.28
C SER A 323 -11.51 12.87 25.94
N SER A 324 -12.03 13.15 24.74
CA SER A 324 -13.20 12.50 24.14
C SER A 324 -12.89 12.05 22.70
N LEU A 325 -13.49 10.93 22.28
CA LEU A 325 -13.43 10.53 20.88
C LEU A 325 -14.27 11.49 20.04
N THR A 326 -13.72 11.96 18.92
CA THR A 326 -14.42 12.88 18.02
C THR A 326 -15.54 12.14 17.27
N PRO A 327 -16.58 12.84 16.75
CA PRO A 327 -17.63 12.18 15.97
C PRO A 327 -17.09 11.35 14.79
N PRO A 328 -16.11 11.83 13.98
CA PRO A 328 -15.47 11.00 12.95
C PRO A 328 -14.81 9.72 13.47
N MET A 329 -14.16 9.75 14.64
CA MET A 329 -13.60 8.54 15.27
C MET A 329 -14.72 7.58 15.70
N LEU A 330 -15.79 8.09 16.30
CA LEU A 330 -16.94 7.29 16.73
C LEU A 330 -17.69 6.67 15.55
N ASP A 331 -17.84 7.39 14.45
CA ASP A 331 -18.52 6.90 13.24
C ASP A 331 -17.67 5.85 12.51
N LEU A 332 -16.34 6.01 12.50
CA LEU A 332 -15.38 4.96 12.14
C LEU A 332 -15.60 3.70 12.99
N ILE A 333 -15.63 3.81 14.31
CA ILE A 333 -15.77 2.67 15.22
C ILE A 333 -17.08 1.90 14.98
N LYS A 334 -18.17 2.62 14.65
CA LYS A 334 -19.48 2.02 14.33
C LYS A 334 -19.53 1.30 12.98
N GLN A 335 -18.60 1.59 12.07
CA GLN A 335 -18.50 0.96 10.74
C GLN A 335 -17.65 -0.32 10.75
N SER A 336 -16.77 -0.49 11.74
CA SER A 336 -15.94 -1.69 11.90
C SER A 336 -16.77 -2.95 12.21
N SER A 337 -16.45 -4.08 11.58
CA SER A 337 -16.97 -5.40 11.97
C SER A 337 -16.19 -6.04 13.13
N VAL A 338 -14.90 -5.73 13.22
CA VAL A 338 -13.97 -6.14 14.27
C VAL A 338 -13.10 -4.94 14.64
N VAL A 339 -12.79 -4.77 15.92
CA VAL A 339 -11.87 -3.73 16.42
C VAL A 339 -10.76 -4.37 17.24
N LEU A 340 -9.51 -4.09 16.86
CA LEU A 340 -8.30 -4.50 17.58
C LEU A 340 -7.84 -3.40 18.55
N LEU A 341 -7.54 -3.79 19.80
CA LEU A 341 -7.00 -2.91 20.85
C LEU A 341 -5.76 -3.54 21.50
N GLN A 342 -4.85 -2.71 22.03
CA GLN A 342 -3.59 -3.12 22.66
C GLN A 342 -3.32 -2.31 23.92
N CYS A 343 -2.31 -2.68 24.73
CA CYS A 343 -1.91 -1.94 25.93
C CYS A 343 -0.87 -0.82 25.68
N GLU A 344 -0.78 -0.28 24.47
CA GLU A 344 0.18 0.79 24.10
C GLU A 344 -0.46 2.18 23.90
N ILE A 345 -1.79 2.30 23.98
CA ILE A 345 -2.52 3.58 24.04
C ILE A 345 -3.20 3.73 25.41
N PRO A 346 -3.50 4.96 25.89
CA PRO A 346 -4.09 5.19 27.21
C PRO A 346 -5.36 4.38 27.44
N HIS A 347 -5.49 3.72 28.59
CA HIS A 347 -6.60 2.80 28.86
C HIS A 347 -7.99 3.44 28.69
N TYR A 348 -8.16 4.73 29.03
CA TYR A 348 -9.42 5.43 28.82
C TYR A 348 -9.87 5.49 27.34
N VAL A 349 -8.92 5.39 26.39
CA VAL A 349 -9.20 5.30 24.95
C VAL A 349 -9.73 3.91 24.63
N ASN A 350 -9.06 2.85 25.08
CA ASN A 350 -9.53 1.47 24.94
C ASN A 350 -10.97 1.31 25.47
N VAL A 351 -11.27 1.85 26.65
CA VAL A 351 -12.64 1.83 27.22
C VAL A 351 -13.65 2.52 26.30
N LYS A 352 -13.36 3.72 25.81
CA LYS A 352 -14.27 4.49 24.93
C LYS A 352 -14.46 3.81 23.57
N VAL A 353 -13.40 3.25 23.01
CA VAL A 353 -13.43 2.54 21.72
C VAL A 353 -14.20 1.23 21.84
N ALA A 354 -13.88 0.38 22.82
CA ALA A 354 -14.59 -0.89 23.04
C ALA A 354 -16.08 -0.68 23.32
N LYS A 355 -16.43 0.31 24.16
CA LYS A 355 -17.83 0.66 24.45
C LYS A 355 -18.61 1.06 23.20
N ALA A 356 -18.03 1.91 22.35
CA ALA A 356 -18.65 2.32 21.09
C ALA A 356 -18.72 1.18 20.06
N ALA A 357 -17.69 0.33 19.97
CA ALA A 357 -17.63 -0.83 19.09
C ALA A 357 -18.71 -1.87 19.47
N LYS A 358 -18.77 -2.24 20.75
CA LYS A 358 -19.75 -3.18 21.29
C LYS A 358 -21.19 -2.69 21.10
N GLN A 359 -21.43 -1.38 21.29
CA GLN A 359 -22.72 -0.75 21.04
C GLN A 359 -23.14 -0.74 19.56
N ALA A 360 -22.19 -0.81 18.62
CA ALA A 360 -22.44 -0.97 17.19
C ALA A 360 -22.58 -2.44 16.74
N GLY A 361 -22.33 -3.41 17.63
CA GLY A 361 -22.30 -4.84 17.31
C GLY A 361 -20.98 -5.33 16.69
N ALA A 362 -19.91 -4.52 16.75
CA ALA A 362 -18.57 -4.92 16.33
C ALA A 362 -17.93 -5.87 17.37
N ILE A 363 -17.16 -6.85 16.90
CA ILE A 363 -16.41 -7.77 17.78
C ILE A 363 -15.17 -7.04 18.32
N VAL A 364 -15.01 -6.99 19.65
CA VAL A 364 -13.85 -6.34 20.28
C VAL A 364 -12.79 -7.38 20.65
N VAL A 365 -11.61 -7.23 20.06
CA VAL A 365 -10.43 -8.08 20.28
C VAL A 365 -9.36 -7.25 21.01
N TRP A 366 -8.99 -7.66 22.22
CA TRP A 366 -8.01 -6.94 23.05
C TRP A 366 -6.75 -7.77 23.33
N ASP A 367 -5.63 -7.29 22.81
CA ASP A 367 -4.28 -7.76 23.15
C ASP A 367 -3.82 -7.19 24.48
N LEU A 368 -3.29 -8.04 25.37
CA LEU A 368 -2.72 -7.61 26.65
C LEU A 368 -1.29 -7.06 26.51
N GLY A 369 -0.62 -7.31 25.39
CA GLY A 369 0.74 -6.82 25.18
C GLY A 369 0.84 -5.29 25.18
N GLY A 370 1.82 -4.77 25.92
CA GLY A 370 2.07 -3.34 26.12
C GLY A 370 2.38 -3.03 27.58
N GLU A 371 1.87 -1.91 28.09
CA GLU A 371 1.94 -1.51 29.50
C GLU A 371 1.22 -2.52 30.42
N GLU A 372 1.82 -2.84 31.56
CA GLU A 372 1.17 -3.70 32.57
C GLU A 372 -0.01 -2.99 33.23
N ARG A 373 -1.19 -3.63 33.20
CA ARG A 373 -2.45 -3.05 33.67
C ARG A 373 -3.24 -4.07 34.47
N GLN A 374 -3.91 -3.60 35.53
CA GLN A 374 -4.90 -4.41 36.24
C GLN A 374 -6.14 -4.63 35.37
N LEU A 375 -6.82 -5.76 35.58
CA LEU A 375 -8.06 -6.09 34.86
C LEU A 375 -9.21 -5.20 35.34
N ASP A 376 -9.75 -4.40 34.43
CA ASP A 376 -10.86 -3.48 34.63
C ASP A 376 -12.21 -4.17 34.32
N PRO A 377 -13.08 -4.42 35.32
CA PRO A 377 -14.37 -5.08 35.09
C PRO A 377 -15.36 -4.26 34.25
N GLU A 378 -15.32 -2.92 34.30
CA GLU A 378 -16.21 -2.09 33.47
C GLU A 378 -15.75 -2.10 32.00
N PHE A 379 -14.46 -2.26 31.75
CA PHE A 379 -13.93 -2.46 30.40
C PHE A 379 -14.28 -3.85 29.83
N LEU A 380 -14.08 -4.93 30.60
CA LEU A 380 -14.13 -6.29 30.08
C LEU A 380 -15.51 -6.74 29.57
N GLN A 381 -16.61 -6.17 30.08
CA GLN A 381 -17.96 -6.38 29.52
C GLN A 381 -18.09 -5.93 28.04
N TYR A 382 -17.23 -5.02 27.57
CA TYR A 382 -17.20 -4.56 26.17
C TYR A 382 -16.28 -5.40 25.28
N VAL A 383 -15.50 -6.33 25.83
CA VAL A 383 -14.55 -7.17 25.09
C VAL A 383 -15.21 -8.51 24.72
N ASP A 384 -14.89 -9.07 23.56
CA ASP A 384 -15.33 -10.41 23.11
C ASP A 384 -14.19 -11.43 23.20
N PHE A 385 -13.00 -11.03 22.76
CA PHE A 385 -11.78 -11.84 22.80
C PHE A 385 -10.68 -11.10 23.56
N MET A 386 -10.20 -11.70 24.65
CA MET A 386 -9.03 -11.25 25.40
C MET A 386 -7.85 -12.14 25.02
N CYS A 387 -6.74 -11.53 24.59
CA CYS A 387 -5.68 -12.20 23.84
C CYS A 387 -4.29 -12.08 24.51
N PRO A 388 -4.04 -12.77 25.64
CA PRO A 388 -2.73 -12.77 26.29
C PRO A 388 -1.78 -13.83 25.71
N ASN A 389 -0.48 -13.70 25.95
CA ASN A 389 0.44 -14.84 26.01
C ASN A 389 0.48 -15.44 27.44
N GLU A 390 1.28 -16.50 27.63
CA GLU A 390 1.35 -17.21 28.93
C GLU A 390 1.84 -16.31 30.08
N THR A 391 2.79 -15.39 29.85
CA THR A 391 3.30 -14.49 30.91
C THR A 391 2.40 -13.27 31.15
N GLU A 392 1.65 -12.83 30.14
CA GLU A 392 0.57 -11.84 30.27
C GLU A 392 -0.61 -12.41 31.09
N LEU A 393 -1.00 -13.67 30.83
CA LEU A 393 -2.03 -14.38 31.60
C LEU A 393 -1.58 -14.61 33.05
N GLN A 394 -0.32 -14.98 33.27
CA GLN A 394 0.26 -15.12 34.61
C GLN A 394 0.17 -13.81 35.40
N ARG A 395 0.61 -12.70 34.79
CA ARG A 395 0.60 -11.36 35.40
C ARG A 395 -0.80 -10.84 35.67
N CYS A 396 -1.74 -10.95 34.72
CA CYS A 396 -3.11 -10.44 34.92
C CYS A 396 -3.91 -11.21 35.99
N LEU A 397 -3.45 -12.41 36.36
CA LEU A 397 -3.97 -13.21 37.48
C LEU A 397 -3.18 -13.07 38.79
N ASN A 398 -2.06 -12.33 38.78
CA ASN A 398 -1.08 -12.27 39.88
C ASN A 398 -0.57 -13.66 40.32
N SER A 399 -0.38 -14.59 39.37
CA SER A 399 0.11 -15.94 39.67
C SER A 399 1.58 -15.92 40.12
N PRO A 400 1.91 -16.49 41.30
CA PRO A 400 3.25 -16.40 41.89
C PRO A 400 4.31 -17.25 41.16
N SER A 401 3.89 -18.18 40.30
CA SER A 401 4.76 -19.01 39.47
C SER A 401 4.35 -18.98 38.01
N SER A 402 5.31 -19.32 37.15
CA SER A 402 5.11 -19.68 35.75
C SER A 402 4.13 -20.85 35.58
N PHE A 403 3.58 -20.99 34.38
CA PHE A 403 2.77 -22.14 33.99
C PHE A 403 3.66 -23.21 33.36
N GLU A 404 3.91 -24.28 34.10
CA GLU A 404 4.75 -25.41 33.70
C GLU A 404 4.00 -26.42 32.79
N SER A 405 2.68 -26.32 32.67
CA SER A 405 1.88 -27.20 31.82
C SER A 405 0.69 -26.52 31.16
N LEU A 406 0.23 -27.08 30.03
CA LEU A 406 -0.98 -26.61 29.34
C LEU A 406 -2.23 -26.68 30.23
N ASP A 407 -2.31 -27.65 31.14
CA ASP A 407 -3.48 -27.80 32.02
C ASP A 407 -3.49 -26.73 33.14
N GLN A 408 -2.33 -26.21 33.55
CA GLN A 408 -2.25 -25.00 34.38
C GLN A 408 -2.73 -23.76 33.61
N VAL A 409 -2.33 -23.60 32.34
CA VAL A 409 -2.80 -22.51 31.46
C VAL A 409 -4.32 -22.57 31.25
N ILE A 410 -4.87 -23.78 31.06
CA ILE A 410 -6.32 -23.99 30.94
C ILE A 410 -7.04 -23.66 32.25
N THR A 411 -6.53 -24.13 33.40
CA THR A 411 -7.11 -23.83 34.72
C THR A 411 -7.10 -22.33 35.01
N ALA A 412 -6.01 -21.63 34.66
CA ALA A 412 -5.90 -20.18 34.75
C ALA A 412 -6.92 -19.46 33.85
N ALA A 413 -7.06 -19.91 32.60
CA ALA A 413 -8.04 -19.38 31.65
C ALA A 413 -9.49 -19.59 32.12
N GLN A 414 -9.82 -20.78 32.63
CA GLN A 414 -11.15 -21.09 33.17
C GLN A 414 -11.46 -20.29 34.43
N SER A 415 -10.48 -20.09 35.33
CA SER A 415 -10.61 -19.21 36.50
C SER A 415 -10.89 -17.75 36.10
N LEU A 416 -10.23 -17.27 35.03
CA LEU A 416 -10.48 -15.94 34.47
C LEU A 416 -11.86 -15.82 33.82
N GLN A 417 -12.27 -16.81 33.02
CA GLN A 417 -13.61 -16.84 32.39
C GLN A 417 -14.74 -16.99 33.42
N ALA A 418 -14.54 -17.75 34.50
CA ALA A 418 -15.52 -17.86 35.58
C ALA A 418 -15.79 -16.50 36.28
N ARG A 419 -14.82 -15.58 36.26
CA ARG A 419 -14.98 -14.19 36.73
C ARG A 419 -15.61 -13.27 35.68
N PHE A 420 -15.46 -13.59 34.39
CA PHE A 420 -15.97 -12.79 33.26
C PHE A 420 -16.61 -13.68 32.17
N PRO A 421 -17.82 -14.25 32.39
CA PRO A 421 -18.36 -15.30 31.53
C PRO A 421 -18.68 -14.91 30.08
N SER A 422 -18.70 -13.61 29.76
CA SER A 422 -18.88 -13.11 28.39
C SER A 422 -17.62 -13.24 27.51
N LEU A 423 -16.44 -13.46 28.10
CA LEU A 423 -15.16 -13.45 27.40
C LEU A 423 -14.77 -14.80 26.81
N SER A 424 -14.25 -14.76 25.59
CA SER A 424 -13.41 -15.82 25.03
C SER A 424 -11.93 -15.45 25.23
N LEU A 425 -11.07 -16.44 25.50
CA LEU A 425 -9.65 -16.25 25.75
C LEU A 425 -8.81 -16.92 24.66
N LEU A 426 -8.08 -16.11 23.89
CA LEU A 426 -7.19 -16.57 22.82
C LEU A 426 -5.73 -16.46 23.29
N ILE A 427 -5.20 -17.56 23.82
CA ILE A 427 -3.91 -17.60 24.51
C ILE A 427 -2.82 -18.08 23.55
N SER A 428 -1.83 -17.23 23.29
CA SER A 428 -0.68 -17.56 22.43
C SER A 428 0.51 -18.10 23.23
N ARG A 429 1.00 -19.30 22.87
CA ARG A 429 1.99 -20.09 23.63
C ARG A 429 3.33 -20.25 22.93
N GLY A 430 3.66 -19.34 22.02
CA GLY A 430 4.90 -19.38 21.21
C GLY A 430 5.04 -20.68 20.43
N ALA A 431 6.19 -21.35 20.59
CA ALA A 431 6.45 -22.66 19.97
C ALA A 431 5.52 -23.80 20.48
N ASN A 432 4.80 -23.59 21.57
CA ASN A 432 3.79 -24.53 22.08
C ASN A 432 2.38 -24.27 21.52
N GLY A 433 2.26 -23.41 20.50
CA GLY A 433 1.03 -23.20 19.73
C GLY A 433 0.07 -22.17 20.32
N SER A 434 -1.22 -22.48 20.29
CA SER A 434 -2.29 -21.61 20.78
C SER A 434 -3.44 -22.40 21.41
N LEU A 435 -4.22 -21.70 22.23
CA LEU A 435 -5.36 -22.22 22.97
C LEU A 435 -6.50 -21.19 22.84
N LEU A 436 -7.69 -21.63 22.43
CA LEU A 436 -8.91 -20.84 22.47
C LEU A 436 -9.87 -21.47 23.46
N LEU A 437 -10.21 -20.74 24.53
CA LEU A 437 -11.35 -21.02 25.40
C LEU A 437 -12.51 -20.13 24.94
N GLY A 438 -13.51 -20.72 24.30
CA GLY A 438 -14.72 -20.02 23.84
C GLY A 438 -15.64 -19.64 25.00
N LYS A 439 -16.49 -18.63 24.79
CA LYS A 439 -17.53 -18.15 25.74
C LYS A 439 -18.53 -19.22 26.23
N ASP A 440 -18.56 -20.37 25.56
CA ASP A 440 -19.37 -21.55 25.85
C ASP A 440 -18.63 -22.58 26.72
N GLY A 441 -17.37 -22.32 27.07
CA GLY A 441 -16.47 -23.26 27.73
C GLY A 441 -15.75 -24.22 26.79
N THR A 442 -15.98 -24.15 25.47
CA THR A 442 -15.33 -25.03 24.49
C THR A 442 -13.83 -24.71 24.41
N ILE A 443 -12.99 -25.73 24.61
CA ILE A 443 -11.53 -25.63 24.50
C ILE A 443 -11.06 -26.15 23.15
N THR A 444 -10.54 -25.27 22.31
CA THR A 444 -9.88 -25.62 21.05
C THR A 444 -8.36 -25.44 21.21
N ARG A 445 -7.59 -26.44 20.81
CA ARG A 445 -6.12 -26.49 20.95
C ARG A 445 -5.47 -26.55 19.56
N GLN A 446 -4.37 -25.84 19.35
CA GLN A 446 -3.68 -25.79 18.07
C GLN A 446 -2.16 -25.81 18.29
N ALA A 447 -1.46 -26.73 17.61
CA ALA A 447 -0.01 -26.81 17.67
C ALA A 447 0.65 -25.70 16.84
N ALA A 448 1.85 -25.27 17.24
CA ALA A 448 2.69 -24.44 16.38
C ALA A 448 3.26 -25.28 15.23
N PHE A 449 3.63 -24.60 14.14
CA PHE A 449 4.16 -25.27 12.96
C PHE A 449 5.69 -25.44 13.06
N PRO A 450 6.24 -26.62 12.73
CA PRO A 450 7.69 -26.82 12.68
C PRO A 450 8.34 -25.83 11.71
N ALA A 451 9.08 -24.87 12.26
CA ALA A 451 9.70 -23.78 11.51
C ALA A 451 11.05 -23.43 12.11
N THR A 452 12.02 -23.07 11.26
CA THR A 452 13.29 -22.49 11.71
C THR A 452 13.02 -21.08 12.20
N VAL A 453 13.02 -20.89 13.52
CA VAL A 453 12.90 -19.57 14.15
C VAL A 453 14.15 -18.76 13.85
N ILE A 454 13.95 -17.54 13.34
CA ILE A 454 15.00 -16.57 13.03
C ILE A 454 14.85 -15.33 13.93
N ASP A 455 13.61 -14.85 14.07
CA ASP A 455 13.18 -13.79 14.97
C ASP A 455 11.73 -14.10 15.38
N THR A 456 11.36 -13.80 16.62
CA THR A 456 10.00 -13.95 17.17
C THR A 456 9.31 -12.60 17.39
N THR A 457 10.03 -11.49 17.21
CA THR A 457 9.53 -10.11 17.38
C THR A 457 8.28 -9.89 16.54
N GLY A 458 7.19 -9.43 17.17
CA GLY A 458 5.90 -9.21 16.51
C GLY A 458 5.10 -10.48 16.17
N ALA A 459 5.59 -11.71 16.41
CA ALA A 459 4.87 -12.93 16.02
C ALA A 459 3.47 -13.03 16.68
N GLY A 460 3.35 -12.58 17.93
CA GLY A 460 2.07 -12.47 18.63
C GLY A 460 1.10 -11.46 18.01
N ASP A 461 1.61 -10.35 17.46
CA ASP A 461 0.84 -9.34 16.73
C ASP A 461 0.34 -9.87 15.39
N CYS A 462 1.19 -10.60 14.65
CA CYS A 462 0.78 -11.26 13.41
C CYS A 462 -0.36 -12.26 13.64
N PHE A 463 -0.26 -13.09 14.69
CA PHE A 463 -1.33 -14.04 15.06
C PHE A 463 -2.65 -13.33 15.38
N ARG A 464 -2.60 -12.25 16.18
CA ARG A 464 -3.79 -11.48 16.59
C ARG A 464 -4.45 -10.75 15.42
N GLY A 465 -3.65 -10.11 14.55
CA GLY A 465 -4.15 -9.44 13.34
C GLY A 465 -4.76 -10.43 12.34
N ALA A 466 -4.13 -11.58 12.14
CA ALA A 466 -4.67 -12.65 11.30
C ALA A 466 -6.02 -13.19 11.82
N PHE A 467 -6.13 -13.38 13.14
CA PHE A 467 -7.34 -13.87 13.80
C PHE A 467 -8.50 -12.88 13.64
N ALA A 468 -8.26 -11.59 13.93
CA ALA A 468 -9.25 -10.53 13.71
C ALA A 468 -9.65 -10.39 12.23
N ALA A 469 -8.70 -10.53 11.30
CA ALA A 469 -8.99 -10.52 9.87
C ALA A 469 -9.91 -11.68 9.44
N LYS A 470 -9.76 -12.87 10.03
CA LYS A 470 -10.64 -14.03 9.79
C LYS A 470 -12.02 -13.88 10.43
N LEU A 471 -12.12 -13.32 11.63
CA LEU A 471 -13.40 -12.92 12.23
C LEU A 471 -14.15 -11.91 11.33
N ALA A 472 -13.45 -10.92 10.78
CA ALA A 472 -14.04 -9.93 9.87
C ALA A 472 -14.52 -10.53 8.55
N GLN A 473 -13.92 -11.64 8.10
CA GLN A 473 -14.36 -12.44 6.94
C GLN A 473 -15.61 -13.31 7.23
N LYS A 474 -16.18 -13.25 8.45
CA LYS A 474 -17.35 -14.03 8.91
C LYS A 474 -17.19 -15.56 8.84
N ALA A 475 -15.97 -16.07 8.93
CA ALA A 475 -15.76 -17.49 9.23
C ALA A 475 -16.35 -17.83 10.61
N SER A 476 -16.74 -19.09 10.86
CA SER A 476 -17.15 -19.49 12.21
C SER A 476 -15.97 -19.34 13.18
N ILE A 477 -16.21 -19.26 14.49
CA ILE A 477 -15.11 -19.14 15.47
C ILE A 477 -14.20 -20.39 15.43
N THR A 478 -14.79 -21.56 15.22
CA THR A 478 -14.07 -22.85 15.10
C THR A 478 -13.25 -22.90 13.82
N ASP A 479 -13.78 -22.45 12.67
CA ASP A 479 -13.02 -22.39 11.40
C ASP A 479 -11.97 -21.28 11.44
N THR A 480 -12.29 -20.13 12.02
CA THR A 480 -11.35 -19.03 12.29
C THR A 480 -10.12 -19.52 13.04
N PHE A 481 -10.30 -20.43 14.00
CA PHE A 481 -9.20 -21.05 14.73
C PHE A 481 -8.53 -22.19 13.92
N ASN A 482 -9.29 -23.12 13.33
CA ASN A 482 -8.76 -24.32 12.68
C ASN A 482 -8.13 -24.08 11.30
N THR A 483 -8.75 -23.24 10.46
CA THR A 483 -8.28 -22.89 9.10
C THR A 483 -6.98 -22.07 9.09
N PHE A 484 -6.41 -21.74 10.26
CA PHE A 484 -5.01 -21.34 10.32
C PHE A 484 -4.07 -22.42 9.75
N PHE A 485 -4.38 -23.70 9.93
CA PHE A 485 -3.38 -24.76 9.80
C PHE A 485 -3.82 -26.12 9.23
N PHE A 486 -5.09 -26.33 8.85
CA PHE A 486 -5.52 -27.54 8.13
C PHE A 486 -6.42 -27.24 6.92
N GLU A 487 -5.90 -27.47 5.71
CA GLU A 487 -6.35 -28.57 4.83
C GLU A 487 -5.35 -28.78 3.67
N ASP A 488 -5.31 -29.98 3.10
CA ASP A 488 -4.44 -30.30 1.97
C ASP A 488 -4.94 -29.65 0.67
N GLY A 489 -4.05 -28.98 -0.06
CA GLY A 489 -4.35 -28.39 -1.37
C GLY A 489 -4.37 -26.86 -1.44
N VAL A 490 -4.06 -26.14 -0.35
CA VAL A 490 -3.94 -24.68 -0.39
C VAL A 490 -2.85 -24.25 -1.41
N PRO A 491 -3.13 -23.36 -2.38
CA PRO A 491 -2.13 -22.95 -3.37
C PRO A 491 -0.89 -22.31 -2.76
N ASP A 492 0.26 -22.35 -3.45
CA ASP A 492 1.56 -21.86 -2.93
C ASP A 492 1.57 -20.39 -2.46
N THR A 493 0.57 -19.60 -2.86
CA THR A 493 0.31 -18.25 -2.33
C THR A 493 0.01 -18.21 -0.83
N TRP A 494 -0.36 -19.34 -0.21
CA TRP A 494 -0.72 -19.44 1.21
C TRP A 494 0.37 -20.05 2.10
N ARG A 495 1.50 -20.52 1.54
CA ARG A 495 2.71 -20.90 2.31
C ARG A 495 3.50 -19.67 2.82
N TRP A 496 2.77 -18.67 3.32
CA TRP A 496 3.21 -17.29 3.46
C TRP A 496 3.16 -16.74 4.90
N TRP A 497 2.62 -17.52 5.84
CA TRP A 497 2.31 -17.08 7.21
C TRP A 497 3.48 -17.02 8.20
N GLY A 498 4.68 -17.43 7.77
CA GLY A 498 5.95 -17.16 8.46
C GLY A 498 6.81 -16.09 7.79
N ARG A 499 6.30 -15.33 6.80
CA ARG A 499 7.10 -14.44 5.93
C ARG A 499 6.82 -12.95 6.10
N SER A 500 5.86 -12.57 6.94
CA SER A 500 5.25 -11.23 6.90
C SER A 500 5.78 -10.24 7.95
N LEU A 501 6.65 -10.69 8.87
CA LEU A 501 7.44 -9.83 9.77
C LEU A 501 8.86 -9.55 9.26
N HIS A 502 9.30 -10.24 8.20
CA HIS A 502 10.62 -10.05 7.61
C HIS A 502 10.53 -10.06 6.08
N LYS A 503 10.20 -8.87 5.52
CA LYS A 503 10.55 -8.52 4.14
C LYS A 503 11.92 -7.84 4.02
N MET A 504 12.65 -7.71 5.14
CA MET A 504 14.10 -7.82 5.15
C MET A 504 14.47 -9.31 5.07
N SER A 505 15.31 -9.66 4.10
CA SER A 505 15.70 -11.04 3.85
C SER A 505 16.86 -11.46 4.74
N ASN A 506 16.59 -12.19 5.82
CA ASN A 506 17.65 -12.88 6.56
C ASN A 506 18.11 -14.11 5.73
N PRO A 507 19.42 -14.41 5.61
CA PRO A 507 19.93 -15.24 4.52
C PRO A 507 19.85 -16.73 4.82
N THR A 508 18.74 -17.38 4.45
CA THR A 508 18.65 -18.84 4.28
C THR A 508 19.52 -19.28 3.09
N HIS A 509 20.82 -19.25 3.31
CA HIS A 509 21.90 -19.41 2.34
C HIS A 509 21.79 -18.46 1.13
N LEU A 510 22.59 -17.38 1.15
CA LEU A 510 22.95 -16.70 -0.09
C LEU A 510 23.44 -17.76 -1.09
N PRO A 511 22.90 -17.80 -2.33
CA PRO A 511 23.36 -18.71 -3.35
C PRO A 511 24.88 -18.66 -3.46
N ARG A 512 25.54 -19.83 -3.53
CA ARG A 512 27.02 -19.94 -3.52
C ARG A 512 27.70 -19.04 -4.56
N ARG A 513 26.98 -18.69 -5.63
CA ARG A 513 27.34 -17.67 -6.62
C ARG A 513 27.57 -16.29 -5.98
N ILE A 514 26.56 -15.72 -5.31
CA ILE A 514 26.62 -14.39 -4.68
C ILE A 514 27.74 -14.31 -3.65
N VAL A 515 27.88 -15.32 -2.79
CA VAL A 515 28.94 -15.37 -1.76
C VAL A 515 30.32 -15.31 -2.41
N LYS A 516 30.56 -16.14 -3.44
CA LYS A 516 31.85 -16.16 -4.16
C LYS A 516 32.12 -14.88 -4.95
N GLU A 517 31.10 -14.23 -5.51
CA GLU A 517 31.26 -12.95 -6.21
C GLU A 517 31.57 -11.81 -5.23
N THR A 518 30.89 -11.76 -4.08
CA THR A 518 31.17 -10.79 -3.01
C THR A 518 32.58 -10.95 -2.46
N GLN A 519 32.99 -12.19 -2.15
CA GLN A 519 34.35 -12.49 -1.69
C GLN A 519 35.42 -12.09 -2.72
N ARG A 520 35.16 -12.29 -4.02
CA ARG A 520 36.05 -11.82 -5.10
C ARG A 520 36.09 -10.31 -5.22
N LEU A 521 34.97 -9.61 -5.10
CA LEU A 521 34.96 -8.13 -5.15
C LEU A 521 35.74 -7.49 -3.99
N LEU A 522 35.77 -8.16 -2.82
CA LEU A 522 36.54 -7.71 -1.66
C LEU A 522 38.04 -8.10 -1.75
N ALA A 523 38.36 -9.27 -2.30
CA ALA A 523 39.75 -9.74 -2.43
C ALA A 523 40.47 -9.21 -3.68
N GLU A 524 39.74 -8.93 -4.76
CA GLU A 524 40.23 -8.39 -6.04
C GLU A 524 39.51 -7.07 -6.37
N PRO A 525 39.70 -6.00 -5.55
CA PRO A 525 39.05 -4.72 -5.77
C PRO A 525 39.41 -4.15 -7.15
N VAL A 526 38.41 -3.62 -7.85
CA VAL A 526 38.59 -3.05 -9.19
C VAL A 526 39.05 -1.59 -9.06
N PRO A 527 40.08 -1.14 -9.82
CA PRO A 527 40.53 0.24 -9.77
C PRO A 527 39.40 1.25 -9.98
N GLY A 528 39.19 2.12 -8.99
CA GLY A 528 38.10 3.10 -9.02
C GLY A 528 36.70 2.53 -8.82
N ILE A 529 36.53 1.29 -8.36
CA ILE A 529 35.21 0.72 -8.00
C ILE A 529 35.28 0.01 -6.65
N SER A 530 34.40 0.40 -5.72
CA SER A 530 34.05 -0.42 -4.55
C SER A 530 32.59 -0.88 -4.61
N ALA A 531 32.31 -2.05 -4.05
CA ALA A 531 30.99 -2.68 -4.02
C ALA A 531 30.82 -3.46 -2.72
N THR A 532 30.35 -2.78 -1.68
CA THR A 532 30.19 -3.35 -0.34
C THR A 532 28.74 -3.80 -0.17
N PRO A 533 28.45 -5.06 0.23
CA PRO A 533 27.09 -5.48 0.53
C PRO A 533 26.54 -4.71 1.75
N TYR A 534 25.23 -4.48 1.81
CA TYR A 534 24.60 -3.92 3.02
C TYR A 534 24.53 -4.99 4.13
N GLU A 535 24.78 -4.58 5.37
CA GLU A 535 24.85 -5.49 6.54
C GLU A 535 23.49 -6.13 6.86
N ASP A 536 22.40 -5.39 6.71
CA ASP A 536 21.02 -5.87 6.87
C ASP A 536 20.50 -6.63 5.64
N ASN A 537 21.16 -6.50 4.49
CA ASN A 537 20.78 -7.21 3.27
C ASN A 537 21.93 -7.45 2.29
N LEU A 538 22.58 -8.60 2.43
CA LEU A 538 23.68 -9.08 1.60
C LEU A 538 23.33 -9.36 0.11
N ARG A 539 22.10 -9.04 -0.34
CA ARG A 539 21.72 -8.97 -1.77
C ARG A 539 21.67 -7.53 -2.31
N TYR A 540 21.68 -6.52 -1.45
CA TYR A 540 21.94 -5.13 -1.85
C TYR A 540 23.41 -4.81 -1.64
N PHE A 541 23.94 -3.92 -2.48
CA PHE A 541 25.31 -3.43 -2.43
C PHE A 541 25.31 -1.90 -2.54
N GLN A 542 26.00 -1.24 -1.62
CA GLN A 542 26.43 0.13 -1.80
C GLN A 542 27.65 0.10 -2.73
N VAL A 543 27.50 0.75 -3.88
CA VAL A 543 28.52 0.79 -4.93
C VAL A 543 29.05 2.21 -5.04
N VAL A 544 30.36 2.35 -5.21
CA VAL A 544 31.01 3.63 -5.48
C VAL A 544 31.90 3.46 -6.70
N ILE A 545 31.71 4.29 -7.73
CA ILE A 545 32.51 4.32 -8.95
C ILE A 545 33.17 5.70 -9.04
N ALA A 546 34.50 5.73 -9.07
CA ALA A 546 35.25 6.92 -9.43
C ALA A 546 35.13 7.15 -10.94
N GLY A 547 34.90 8.40 -11.33
CA GLY A 547 34.78 8.79 -12.73
C GLY A 547 36.07 8.54 -13.52
N PRO A 548 36.01 7.95 -14.73
CA PRO A 548 37.19 7.61 -15.51
C PRO A 548 38.06 8.82 -15.88
N GLN A 549 39.38 8.59 -15.99
CA GLN A 549 40.32 9.56 -16.55
C GLN A 549 40.00 9.87 -18.02
N SER A 550 40.30 11.10 -18.44
CA SER A 550 39.98 11.65 -19.77
C SER A 550 38.49 11.65 -20.11
N SER A 551 37.61 11.66 -19.09
CA SER A 551 36.15 11.76 -19.24
C SER A 551 35.62 13.01 -18.55
N PRO A 552 34.42 13.53 -18.90
CA PRO A 552 33.82 14.66 -18.19
C PRO A 552 33.37 14.32 -16.75
N TYR A 553 33.58 13.08 -16.31
CA TYR A 553 33.28 12.58 -14.97
C TYR A 553 34.53 12.45 -14.09
N GLU A 554 35.72 12.68 -14.66
CA GLU A 554 37.00 12.56 -13.95
C GLU A 554 37.01 13.35 -12.62
N ASN A 555 37.59 12.74 -11.58
CA ASN A 555 37.63 13.21 -10.19
C ASN A 555 36.28 13.18 -9.43
N GLY A 556 35.14 12.88 -10.08
CA GLY A 556 33.86 12.67 -9.40
C GLY A 556 33.70 11.28 -8.77
N ILE A 557 32.98 11.19 -7.65
CA ILE A 557 32.75 9.95 -6.88
C ILE A 557 31.26 9.57 -6.92
N PHE A 558 30.90 8.70 -7.85
CA PHE A 558 29.52 8.33 -8.12
C PHE A 558 29.04 7.20 -7.21
N LYS A 559 28.07 7.50 -6.35
CA LYS A 559 27.39 6.52 -5.49
C LYS A 559 26.25 5.88 -6.26
N LEU A 560 26.17 4.56 -6.23
CA LEU A 560 25.14 3.72 -6.84
C LEU A 560 24.58 2.75 -5.79
N GLU A 561 23.37 2.25 -6.02
CA GLU A 561 22.88 1.02 -5.39
C GLU A 561 22.79 -0.10 -6.44
N LEU A 562 23.09 -1.33 -6.01
CA LEU A 562 22.94 -2.55 -6.80
C LEU A 562 22.15 -3.59 -5.98
N PHE A 563 21.19 -4.27 -6.59
CA PHE A 563 20.36 -5.28 -5.96
C PHE A 563 20.31 -6.58 -6.77
N LEU A 564 20.52 -7.70 -6.10
CA LEU A 564 20.47 -9.05 -6.66
C LEU A 564 19.08 -9.68 -6.41
N PRO A 565 18.19 -9.74 -7.40
CA PRO A 565 16.84 -10.27 -7.22
C PRO A 565 16.86 -11.78 -6.91
N ALA A 566 15.74 -12.31 -6.38
CA ALA A 566 15.69 -13.65 -5.81
C ALA A 566 16.20 -14.75 -6.76
N ASP A 567 15.89 -14.59 -8.04
CA ASP A 567 16.22 -15.38 -9.22
C ASP A 567 17.64 -15.14 -9.79
N TYR A 568 18.44 -14.22 -9.26
CA TYR A 568 19.85 -14.05 -9.64
C TYR A 568 20.65 -15.35 -9.41
N PRO A 569 21.43 -15.85 -10.39
CA PRO A 569 21.90 -15.16 -11.60
C PRO A 569 21.06 -15.39 -12.88
N MET A 570 19.86 -15.97 -12.80
CA MET A 570 19.00 -16.15 -13.99
C MET A 570 18.41 -14.82 -14.49
N ALA A 571 18.13 -13.89 -13.59
CA ALA A 571 17.81 -12.49 -13.92
C ALA A 571 18.98 -11.54 -13.61
N PRO A 572 19.10 -10.40 -14.33
CA PRO A 572 20.15 -9.41 -14.11
C PRO A 572 20.06 -8.72 -12.75
N PRO A 573 21.20 -8.19 -12.24
CA PRO A 573 21.18 -7.27 -11.11
C PRO A 573 20.45 -5.98 -11.49
N LYS A 574 19.75 -5.36 -10.53
CA LYS A 574 19.10 -4.06 -10.70
C LYS A 574 20.04 -2.99 -10.16
N VAL A 575 20.43 -2.02 -11.00
CA VAL A 575 21.42 -1.00 -10.63
C VAL A 575 20.90 0.40 -10.94
N ARG A 576 21.11 1.36 -10.03
CA ARG A 576 20.88 2.79 -10.29
C ARG A 576 21.88 3.68 -9.55
N PHE A 577 22.12 4.86 -10.11
CA PHE A 577 22.86 5.95 -9.47
C PHE A 577 22.02 6.59 -8.36
N LEU A 578 22.71 6.97 -7.28
CA LEU A 578 22.23 7.83 -6.20
C LEU A 578 22.78 9.24 -6.38
N THR A 579 24.05 9.36 -6.79
CA THR A 579 24.68 10.60 -7.26
C THR A 579 23.95 11.12 -8.52
N ARG A 580 23.66 12.42 -8.56
CA ARG A 580 23.07 13.06 -9.75
C ARG A 580 24.14 13.22 -10.83
N ILE A 581 23.87 12.71 -12.03
CA ILE A 581 24.83 12.74 -13.15
C ILE A 581 24.17 13.26 -14.44
N TYR A 582 24.91 14.04 -15.21
CA TYR A 582 24.49 14.54 -16.52
C TYR A 582 25.09 13.66 -17.62
N HIS A 583 24.45 12.50 -17.85
CA HIS A 583 24.98 11.44 -18.71
C HIS A 583 23.95 10.97 -19.74
N PRO A 584 24.35 10.68 -21.01
CA PRO A 584 23.51 10.08 -22.04
C PRO A 584 22.80 8.80 -21.61
N ASN A 585 23.47 7.86 -20.95
CA ASN A 585 22.87 6.56 -20.55
C ASN A 585 22.20 6.49 -19.16
N ILE A 586 22.03 7.59 -18.41
CA ILE A 586 21.57 7.56 -16.99
C ILE A 586 20.51 8.63 -16.66
N ASP A 587 19.35 8.26 -16.09
CA ASP A 587 18.17 9.17 -15.92
C ASP A 587 18.08 10.01 -14.62
N LYS A 588 17.02 10.85 -14.53
CA LYS A 588 16.75 11.73 -13.37
C LYS A 588 16.42 10.96 -12.07
N LEU A 589 16.27 9.63 -12.12
CA LEU A 589 16.17 8.73 -10.96
C LEU A 589 17.42 7.82 -10.82
N GLY A 590 18.45 8.07 -11.64
CA GLY A 590 19.68 7.31 -11.69
C GLY A 590 19.60 5.97 -12.42
N ARG A 591 18.47 5.62 -13.05
CA ARG A 591 18.34 4.35 -13.78
C ARG A 591 19.33 4.34 -14.96
N ILE A 592 19.86 3.16 -15.31
CA ILE A 592 20.91 3.00 -16.33
C ILE A 592 20.31 2.34 -17.59
N CYS A 593 20.66 2.80 -18.79
CA CYS A 593 20.52 1.99 -20.00
C CYS A 593 21.84 1.30 -20.31
N LEU A 594 21.87 0.00 -20.05
CA LEU A 594 22.94 -0.92 -20.40
C LEU A 594 22.26 -2.25 -20.76
N ASP A 595 22.71 -2.91 -21.83
CA ASP A 595 22.07 -4.08 -22.43
C ASP A 595 22.24 -5.36 -21.58
N ILE A 596 23.40 -5.52 -20.94
CA ILE A 596 23.64 -6.60 -19.96
C ILE A 596 22.82 -6.45 -18.67
N LEU A 597 22.09 -5.34 -18.46
CA LEU A 597 21.11 -5.22 -17.38
C LEU A 597 19.69 -5.63 -17.82
N LYS A 598 19.55 -6.19 -19.03
CA LYS A 598 18.27 -6.48 -19.71
C LYS A 598 18.37 -7.78 -20.53
N ASP A 599 18.21 -7.69 -21.84
CA ASP A 599 18.10 -8.75 -22.84
C ASP A 599 19.44 -9.45 -23.13
N LYS A 600 20.59 -8.78 -22.96
CA LYS A 600 21.92 -9.41 -23.08
C LYS A 600 22.48 -9.88 -21.74
N TRP A 601 21.66 -9.96 -20.69
CA TRP A 601 22.07 -10.64 -19.47
C TRP A 601 22.28 -12.14 -19.74
N SER A 602 23.31 -12.71 -19.13
CA SER A 602 23.55 -14.15 -19.11
C SER A 602 24.02 -14.57 -17.71
N PRO A 603 23.57 -15.71 -17.17
CA PRO A 603 24.03 -16.23 -15.87
C PRO A 603 25.55 -16.48 -15.78
N ALA A 604 26.27 -16.43 -16.90
CA ALA A 604 27.72 -16.42 -16.93
C ALA A 604 28.31 -15.10 -16.35
N LEU A 605 27.68 -13.96 -16.63
CA LEU A 605 28.14 -12.62 -16.25
C LEU A 605 28.15 -12.41 -14.74
N GLN A 606 29.06 -11.56 -14.26
CA GLN A 606 29.30 -11.33 -12.84
C GLN A 606 29.03 -9.86 -12.47
N ILE A 607 28.79 -9.61 -11.18
CA ILE A 607 28.67 -8.26 -10.59
C ILE A 607 29.89 -7.42 -10.99
N ARG A 608 31.10 -8.00 -10.92
CA ARG A 608 32.35 -7.36 -11.37
C ARG A 608 32.29 -6.92 -12.85
N THR A 609 31.72 -7.74 -13.72
CA THR A 609 31.53 -7.41 -15.15
C THR A 609 30.54 -6.27 -15.32
N VAL A 610 29.41 -6.30 -14.61
CA VAL A 610 28.39 -5.25 -14.65
C VAL A 610 28.95 -3.90 -14.20
N LEU A 611 29.72 -3.87 -13.12
CA LEU A 611 30.31 -2.64 -12.61
C LEU A 611 31.40 -2.08 -13.54
N LEU A 612 32.24 -2.95 -14.12
CA LEU A 612 33.20 -2.56 -15.16
C LEU A 612 32.50 -1.99 -16.41
N SER A 613 31.41 -2.61 -16.86
CA SER A 613 30.62 -2.08 -17.99
C SER A 613 29.96 -0.73 -17.67
N ILE A 614 29.55 -0.48 -16.42
CA ILE A 614 29.03 0.83 -16.00
C ILE A 614 30.16 1.88 -15.95
N GLN A 615 31.36 1.53 -15.47
CA GLN A 615 32.51 2.43 -15.50
C GLN A 615 32.96 2.74 -16.94
N ALA A 616 32.98 1.74 -17.83
CA ALA A 616 33.26 1.93 -19.25
C ALA A 616 32.19 2.79 -19.96
N LEU A 617 30.92 2.68 -19.55
CA LEU A 617 29.82 3.52 -20.03
C LEU A 617 30.01 5.00 -19.65
N LEU A 618 30.65 5.30 -18.52
CA LEU A 618 31.07 6.66 -18.17
C LEU A 618 32.23 7.16 -19.04
N SER A 619 33.18 6.29 -19.42
CA SER A 619 34.28 6.65 -20.33
C SER A 619 33.78 6.93 -21.75
N ALA A 620 32.85 6.11 -22.24
CA ALA A 620 32.29 6.19 -23.57
C ALA A 620 30.75 6.23 -23.50
N PRO A 621 30.16 7.41 -23.22
CA PRO A 621 28.72 7.59 -23.27
C PRO A 621 28.18 7.29 -24.66
N ASN A 622 27.08 6.56 -24.72
CA ASN A 622 26.42 6.19 -25.97
C ASN A 622 25.14 7.06 -26.16
N PRO A 623 25.16 8.10 -27.01
CA PRO A 623 23.99 8.92 -27.29
C PRO A 623 22.98 8.27 -28.24
N ASP A 624 23.24 7.04 -28.71
CA ASP A 624 22.43 6.29 -29.68
C ASP A 624 21.53 5.21 -29.02
N ASP A 625 21.93 4.65 -27.86
CA ASP A 625 20.96 4.09 -26.90
C ASP A 625 20.97 4.81 -25.53
N PRO A 626 20.66 6.11 -25.53
CA PRO A 626 20.75 6.89 -24.32
C PRO A 626 19.61 6.52 -23.38
N LEU A 627 19.84 6.55 -22.07
CA LEU A 627 18.77 6.81 -21.11
C LEU A 627 18.61 8.33 -20.92
N ALA A 628 18.90 9.15 -21.96
CA ALA A 628 18.79 10.61 -22.10
C ALA A 628 18.25 11.11 -23.45
N ASN A 629 16.99 11.56 -23.51
CA ASN A 629 16.53 12.45 -24.58
C ASN A 629 17.29 13.80 -24.49
N ASP A 630 16.87 14.64 -23.54
CA ASP A 630 17.37 15.99 -23.28
C ASP A 630 18.85 16.11 -22.81
N VAL A 631 19.64 15.04 -22.93
CA VAL A 631 21.10 15.08 -22.77
C VAL A 631 21.82 14.42 -23.96
N ALA A 632 21.26 13.38 -24.61
CA ALA A 632 21.82 12.89 -25.87
C ALA A 632 21.49 13.81 -27.04
N ASP A 633 20.31 14.44 -27.06
CA ASP A 633 19.98 15.51 -28.01
C ASP A 633 21.02 16.65 -27.92
N HIS A 634 21.48 16.98 -26.70
CA HIS A 634 22.54 17.96 -26.47
C HIS A 634 23.91 17.44 -26.91
N TRP A 635 24.29 16.20 -26.53
CA TRP A 635 25.53 15.56 -26.99
C TRP A 635 25.61 15.43 -28.52
N LYS A 636 24.48 15.24 -29.21
CA LYS A 636 24.39 15.14 -30.67
C LYS A 636 24.38 16.50 -31.39
N SER A 637 24.16 17.61 -30.69
CA SER A 637 24.05 18.96 -31.29
C SER A 637 25.16 19.95 -30.87
N ASP A 638 25.66 19.86 -29.63
CA ASP A 638 26.87 20.53 -29.13
C ASP A 638 27.55 19.59 -28.13
N GLU A 639 28.28 18.58 -28.63
CA GLU A 639 29.09 17.70 -27.77
C GLU A 639 30.03 18.50 -26.83
N PRO A 640 30.79 19.52 -27.29
CA PRO A 640 31.57 20.37 -26.40
C PRO A 640 30.74 21.02 -25.28
N GLY A 641 29.52 21.49 -25.55
CA GLY A 641 28.59 22.04 -24.56
C GLY A 641 28.06 21.00 -23.59
N ALA A 642 27.75 19.80 -24.09
CA ALA A 642 27.29 18.70 -23.29
C ALA A 642 28.40 18.19 -22.34
N LEU A 643 29.64 18.08 -22.83
CA LEU A 643 30.84 17.77 -22.05
C LEU A 643 31.13 18.84 -20.98
N ARG A 644 31.07 20.14 -21.32
CA ARG A 644 31.18 21.24 -20.33
C ARG A 644 30.12 21.13 -19.24
N THR A 645 28.86 20.88 -19.63
CA THR A 645 27.73 20.71 -18.70
C THR A 645 27.92 19.51 -17.80
N ALA A 646 28.45 18.41 -18.34
CA ALA A 646 28.76 17.20 -17.59
C ALA A 646 29.86 17.44 -16.55
N MET A 647 30.95 18.13 -16.90
CA MET A 647 32.00 18.53 -15.96
C MET A 647 31.49 19.43 -14.84
N GLU A 648 30.57 20.37 -15.13
CA GLU A 648 29.92 21.19 -14.09
C GLU A 648 29.07 20.33 -13.15
N TRP A 649 28.26 19.41 -13.69
CA TRP A 649 27.44 18.50 -12.88
C TRP A 649 28.27 17.55 -12.02
N THR A 650 29.38 17.02 -12.56
CA THR A 650 30.37 16.23 -11.81
C THR A 650 30.85 17.03 -10.60
N ARG A 651 31.45 18.22 -10.81
CA ARG A 651 31.95 19.09 -9.73
C ARG A 651 30.90 19.52 -8.70
N ARG A 652 29.62 19.48 -9.06
CA ARG A 652 28.50 19.96 -8.23
C ARG A 652 27.80 18.85 -7.44
N PHE A 653 27.90 17.59 -7.86
CA PHE A 653 27.09 16.50 -7.31
C PHE A 653 27.83 15.20 -7.02
N ALA A 654 29.07 15.03 -7.50
CA ALA A 654 29.87 13.80 -7.41
C ALA A 654 31.22 14.06 -6.72
#